data_AF-A0A4Q2Y7R6-F1
#
_entry.id   AF-A0A4Q2Y7R6-F1
#
_cell.length_a   1.000
_cell.length_b   1.000
_cell.length_c   1.000
_cell.angle_alpha   90.00
_cell.angle_beta   90.00
_cell.angle_gamma   90.00
#
_symmetry.space_group_name_H-M   'P 1'
#
loop_
_entity.id
_entity.type
_entity.pdbx_description
1 polymer ?
#
loop_
_entity_poly.entity_id
_entity_poly.type
_entity_poly.pdbx_seq_one_letter_code
_entity_poly.pdbx_strand_id
1 'polypeptide(L)'
;MPGNDDALLDATVGDVADLELRIGARRELGECIVATDESTVSRALDRFAKVKRSSRPDLWRWILLGVVLILSLSMGTSHVTSGVAIDRMMNYSWEDQEKVLANARQALGQRGWTRQQEAFLFGEAAGMSTEEKLLHLRRMAEQDPVMLMEYVRIHMEKKSALPPDFRDLANKIDPDNAVFDYLKAALLTKNSIKAEKRTRAKMPVRWEIKEPGKLSQAISSLADATAKPAFNSHLRETVVRRTASLPWATREERLSSAFFTVSLPYPVFALRSLSVAISAEAQRLAKDGDRPGFSKLAAMSEIYWQRRLTCDDPTLVNGMMLQAEIAEICQSFGPAAAKLGMAAEEKRYLSITDHLEKRRAARDARTKALTGRESLAIKTSAGMAYSEYTPTLVKEPPPLNEHLLLPTSYADHALYSRVLTVALWVLLGLSAGILMIHHATAPRMIRTTGRSLVRLLYWRDYAIISVISFLLPLAFVMAVSRLTPYGAREFNLTGTYGLMPAAHFASLFIMMVTAAILTAQWRIRRRAAFFGLGRGWPTIITWIALAAAMLHVPLIGWYVTRETLDRVTLYSIPILLVPGLISLVSVAFRSSFGSFQGRLGNDVLVRVLVPSFGLIMIGILPLLPLFEAEENYWFRQDRFVVNLEDPVFPFTYEKAVAERFNEEIRQMLETE
;
A
#
# COMPACT_ATOMS: atom_id res chain seq x y z
N MET A 1 64.96 -17.03 29.75
CA MET A 1 63.85 -17.19 28.79
C MET A 1 62.96 -15.96 28.92
N PRO A 2 62.49 -15.34 27.83
CA PRO A 2 61.53 -14.25 27.94
C PRO A 2 60.32 -14.72 28.76
N GLY A 3 59.80 -13.85 29.63
CA GLY A 3 58.60 -14.18 30.40
C GLY A 3 57.41 -14.44 29.47
N ASN A 4 56.40 -15.17 29.95
CA ASN A 4 55.19 -15.47 29.17
C ASN A 4 54.52 -14.19 28.60
N ASP A 5 54.64 -13.06 29.29
CA ASP A 5 54.14 -11.75 28.85
C ASP A 5 54.93 -11.19 27.66
N ASP A 6 56.26 -11.32 27.66
CA ASP A 6 57.11 -10.89 26.54
C ASP A 6 56.82 -11.70 25.27
N ALA A 7 56.68 -13.02 25.40
CA ALA A 7 56.31 -13.90 24.29
C ALA A 7 54.94 -13.53 23.71
N LEU A 8 54.00 -13.14 24.58
CA LEU A 8 52.65 -12.75 24.21
C LEU A 8 52.61 -11.39 23.50
N LEU A 9 53.38 -10.42 23.99
CA LEU A 9 53.58 -9.13 23.33
C LEU A 9 54.19 -9.32 21.95
N ASP A 10 55.26 -10.11 21.84
CA ASP A 10 55.93 -10.38 20.56
C ASP A 10 55.03 -11.11 19.56
N ALA A 11 54.22 -12.07 20.02
CA ALA A 11 53.24 -12.73 19.18
C ALA A 11 52.16 -11.77 18.65
N THR A 12 51.81 -10.73 19.43
CA THR A 12 50.75 -9.77 19.09
C THR A 12 51.25 -8.66 18.16
N VAL A 13 52.43 -8.09 18.42
CA VAL A 13 53.00 -7.00 17.61
C VAL A 13 53.93 -7.48 16.49
N GLY A 14 54.22 -8.79 16.41
CA GLY A 14 55.18 -9.36 15.46
C GLY A 14 54.85 -9.14 13.98
N ASP A 15 53.59 -8.84 13.65
CA ASP A 15 53.11 -8.54 12.30
C ASP A 15 53.14 -7.04 11.94
N VAL A 16 53.56 -6.18 12.88
CA VAL A 16 53.74 -4.74 12.63
C VAL A 16 55.07 -4.56 11.90
N ALA A 17 55.01 -4.22 10.61
CA ALA A 17 56.19 -4.11 9.74
C ALA A 17 57.12 -2.94 10.10
N ASP A 18 56.55 -1.87 10.62
CA ASP A 18 57.29 -0.67 11.04
C ASP A 18 57.81 -0.86 12.47
N LEU A 19 59.13 -0.76 12.64
CA LEU A 19 59.81 -0.99 13.91
C LEU A 19 59.38 0.02 14.98
N GLU A 20 59.16 1.29 14.62
CA GLU A 20 58.75 2.34 15.56
C GLU A 20 57.33 2.09 16.05
N LEU A 21 56.42 1.75 15.13
CA LEU A 21 55.04 1.36 15.48
C LEU A 21 55.02 0.09 16.33
N ARG A 22 55.94 -0.86 16.09
CA ARG A 22 56.05 -2.10 16.85
C ARG A 22 56.52 -1.86 18.28
N ILE A 23 57.54 -1.02 18.47
CA ILE A 23 58.04 -0.64 19.80
C ILE A 23 56.96 0.14 20.57
N GLY A 24 56.31 1.10 19.90
CA GLY A 24 55.21 1.86 20.48
C GLY A 24 54.05 0.98 20.91
N ALA A 25 53.57 0.09 20.02
CA ALA A 25 52.51 -0.85 20.34
C ALA A 25 52.89 -1.82 21.48
N ARG A 26 54.15 -2.29 21.52
CA ARG A 26 54.65 -3.18 22.57
C ARG A 26 54.61 -2.49 23.93
N ARG A 27 55.07 -1.22 24.01
CA ARG A 27 55.07 -0.43 25.25
C ARG A 27 53.64 -0.24 25.76
N GLU A 28 52.77 0.29 24.91
CA GLU A 28 51.38 0.61 25.27
C GLU A 28 50.57 -0.66 25.64
N LEU A 29 50.80 -1.78 24.95
CA LEU A 29 50.19 -3.06 25.29
C LEU A 29 50.74 -3.64 26.59
N GLY A 30 52.05 -3.52 26.84
CA GLY A 30 52.69 -4.02 28.07
C GLY A 30 52.12 -3.34 29.31
N GLU A 31 51.86 -2.04 29.23
CA GLU A 31 51.18 -1.26 30.29
C GLU A 31 49.73 -1.72 30.53
N CYS A 32 49.10 -2.37 29.55
CA CYS A 32 47.73 -2.87 29.64
C CYS A 32 47.62 -4.33 30.12
N ILE A 33 48.74 -5.05 30.27
CA ILE A 33 48.71 -6.46 30.68
C ILE A 33 48.22 -6.58 32.13
N VAL A 34 47.21 -7.42 32.32
CA VAL A 34 46.65 -7.73 33.64
C VAL A 34 47.14 -9.12 34.04
N ALA A 35 47.53 -9.26 35.31
CA ALA A 35 47.91 -10.55 35.90
C ALA A 35 46.90 -11.64 35.51
N THR A 36 47.38 -12.67 34.81
CA THR A 36 46.54 -13.74 34.28
C THR A 36 47.15 -15.11 34.49
N ASP A 37 46.30 -16.14 34.50
CA ASP A 37 46.76 -17.52 34.67
C ASP A 37 47.61 -17.96 33.46
N GLU A 38 48.60 -18.81 33.74
CA GLU A 38 49.57 -19.30 32.75
C GLU A 38 48.91 -20.13 31.62
N SER A 39 47.82 -20.85 31.92
CA SER A 39 47.08 -21.65 30.94
C SER A 39 46.35 -20.79 29.90
N THR A 40 45.93 -19.58 30.27
CA THR A 40 45.26 -18.64 29.38
C THR A 40 46.25 -17.98 28.44
N VAL A 41 47.43 -17.59 28.94
CA VAL A 41 48.52 -17.06 28.12
C VAL A 41 49.04 -18.13 27.15
N SER A 42 49.27 -19.36 27.63
CA SER A 42 49.70 -20.49 26.79
C SER A 42 48.70 -20.78 25.65
N ARG A 43 47.39 -20.82 25.93
CA ARG A 43 46.35 -21.01 24.89
C ARG A 43 46.34 -19.89 23.85
N ALA A 44 46.61 -18.65 24.27
CA ALA A 44 46.69 -17.51 23.35
C ALA A 44 47.92 -17.61 22.43
N LEU A 45 49.08 -17.96 22.98
CA LEU A 45 50.32 -18.19 22.22
C LEU A 45 50.18 -19.33 21.20
N ASP A 46 49.59 -20.46 21.62
CA ASP A 46 49.29 -21.59 20.73
C ASP A 46 48.40 -21.17 19.56
N ARG A 47 47.41 -20.31 19.84
CA ARG A 47 46.51 -19.80 18.81
C ARG A 47 47.25 -18.91 17.82
N PHE A 48 48.08 -17.97 18.29
CA PHE A 48 48.90 -17.13 17.43
C PHE A 48 49.82 -17.98 16.54
N ALA A 49 50.49 -18.98 17.11
CA ALA A 49 51.35 -19.89 16.36
C ALA A 49 50.59 -20.66 15.28
N LYS A 50 49.40 -21.21 15.60
CA LYS A 50 48.54 -21.90 14.63
C LYS A 50 48.08 -20.98 13.50
N VAL A 51 47.70 -19.74 13.81
CA VAL A 51 47.23 -18.79 12.80
C VAL A 51 48.38 -18.32 11.90
N LYS A 52 49.59 -18.12 12.46
CA LYS A 52 50.78 -17.73 11.69
C LYS A 52 51.22 -18.82 10.68
N ARG A 53 50.95 -20.10 10.98
CA ARG A 53 51.17 -21.23 10.06
C ARG A 53 50.13 -21.32 8.93
N SER A 54 48.98 -20.66 9.06
CA SER A 54 47.97 -20.63 8.01
C SER A 54 48.34 -19.59 6.96
N SER A 55 48.37 -19.98 5.68
CA SER A 55 48.77 -19.09 4.58
C SER A 55 47.78 -17.96 4.29
N ARG A 56 46.50 -18.09 4.70
CA ARG A 56 45.44 -17.10 4.43
C ARG A 56 44.34 -17.06 5.52
N PRO A 57 44.66 -16.64 6.76
CA PRO A 57 43.71 -16.72 7.88
C PRO A 57 42.49 -15.80 7.74
N ASP A 58 42.56 -14.79 6.87
CA ASP A 58 41.48 -13.81 6.66
C ASP A 58 40.68 -14.03 5.36
N LEU A 59 40.99 -15.04 4.54
CA LEU A 59 40.37 -15.24 3.21
C LEU A 59 38.84 -15.38 3.29
N TRP A 60 38.34 -16.09 4.30
CA TRP A 60 36.91 -16.32 4.48
C TRP A 60 36.12 -15.01 4.70
N ARG A 61 36.73 -13.97 5.31
CA ARG A 61 36.06 -12.67 5.51
C ARG A 61 35.89 -11.93 4.19
N TRP A 62 36.88 -12.02 3.32
CA TRP A 62 36.80 -11.43 1.97
C TRP A 62 35.80 -12.19 1.09
N ILE A 63 35.78 -13.52 1.18
CA ILE A 63 34.75 -14.34 0.52
C ILE A 63 33.36 -13.93 1.03
N LEU A 64 33.18 -13.81 2.34
CA LEU A 64 31.92 -13.39 2.94
C LEU A 64 31.47 -12.01 2.43
N LEU A 65 32.35 -11.01 2.43
CA LEU A 65 32.04 -9.68 1.91
C LEU A 65 31.72 -9.71 0.42
N GLY A 66 32.44 -10.51 -0.37
CA GLY A 66 32.14 -10.71 -1.79
C GLY A 66 30.77 -11.35 -2.03
N VAL A 67 30.43 -12.37 -1.26
CA VAL A 67 29.10 -13.02 -1.30
C VAL A 67 28.00 -12.03 -0.92
N VAL A 68 28.17 -11.28 0.17
CA VAL A 68 27.21 -10.24 0.59
C VAL A 68 27.04 -9.21 -0.53
N LEU A 69 28.12 -8.72 -1.12
CA LEU A 69 28.07 -7.73 -2.21
C LEU A 69 27.33 -8.26 -3.45
N ILE A 70 27.61 -9.49 -3.87
CA ILE A 70 26.91 -10.12 -5.00
C ILE A 70 25.41 -10.23 -4.70
N LEU A 71 25.04 -10.69 -3.50
CA LEU A 71 23.64 -10.80 -3.07
C LEU A 71 22.96 -9.42 -2.96
N SER A 72 23.71 -8.39 -2.57
CA SER A 72 23.25 -6.99 -2.54
C SER A 72 22.82 -6.53 -3.92
N LEU A 73 23.66 -6.78 -4.93
CA LEU A 73 23.44 -6.38 -6.31
C LEU A 73 22.25 -7.14 -6.93
N SER A 74 22.11 -8.44 -6.64
CA SER A 74 20.97 -9.22 -7.10
C SER A 74 19.64 -8.78 -6.45
N MET A 75 19.65 -8.48 -5.14
CA MET A 75 18.45 -8.00 -4.46
C MET A 75 18.05 -6.58 -4.89
N GLY A 76 19.02 -5.69 -5.08
CA GLY A 76 18.75 -4.32 -5.53
C GLY A 76 18.06 -4.30 -6.89
N THR A 77 18.50 -5.16 -7.82
CA THR A 77 17.89 -5.26 -9.15
C THR A 77 16.48 -5.85 -9.11
N SER A 78 16.24 -6.93 -8.35
CA SER A 78 14.91 -7.53 -8.26
C SER A 78 13.90 -6.60 -7.55
N HIS A 79 14.25 -6.01 -6.41
CA HIS A 79 13.31 -5.22 -5.62
C HIS A 79 13.03 -3.83 -6.19
N VAL A 80 13.98 -3.20 -6.89
CA VAL A 80 13.71 -1.94 -7.62
C VAL A 80 12.67 -2.19 -8.71
N THR A 81 12.74 -3.32 -9.42
CA THR A 81 11.73 -3.64 -10.45
C THR A 81 10.34 -3.90 -9.87
N SER A 82 10.24 -4.62 -8.74
CA SER A 82 8.96 -4.86 -8.06
C SER A 82 8.39 -3.61 -7.36
N GLY A 83 9.25 -2.80 -6.73
CA GLY A 83 8.85 -1.57 -6.03
C GLY A 83 8.33 -0.50 -6.99
N VAL A 84 8.93 -0.35 -8.16
CA VAL A 84 8.43 0.54 -9.23
C VAL A 84 7.07 0.06 -9.75
N ALA A 85 6.83 -1.25 -9.81
CA ALA A 85 5.52 -1.78 -10.20
C ALA A 85 4.44 -1.46 -9.15
N ILE A 86 4.75 -1.65 -7.86
CA ILE A 86 3.83 -1.35 -6.75
C ILE A 86 3.57 0.17 -6.61
N ASP A 87 4.60 1.02 -6.71
CA ASP A 87 4.43 2.47 -6.62
C ASP A 87 3.56 3.01 -7.78
N ARG A 88 3.75 2.49 -9.00
CA ARG A 88 2.88 2.80 -10.14
C ARG A 88 1.45 2.28 -9.97
N MET A 89 1.27 1.21 -9.19
CA MET A 89 -0.03 0.70 -8.80
C MET A 89 -0.67 1.42 -7.62
N MET A 90 0.07 2.24 -6.87
CA MET A 90 -0.47 2.98 -5.71
C MET A 90 -0.69 4.46 -6.04
N ASN A 91 0.07 5.01 -7.00
CA ASN A 91 -0.10 6.37 -7.52
C ASN A 91 -1.26 6.49 -8.55
N TYR A 92 -2.38 5.79 -8.31
CA TYR A 92 -3.61 5.96 -9.09
C TYR A 92 -4.21 7.33 -8.78
N SER A 93 -4.07 8.26 -9.73
CA SER A 93 -4.98 9.40 -9.82
C SER A 93 -6.14 9.01 -10.73
N TRP A 94 -7.37 9.13 -10.22
CA TRP A 94 -8.61 8.99 -11.02
C TRP A 94 -8.71 10.02 -12.16
N GLU A 95 -7.84 11.04 -12.17
CA GLU A 95 -7.88 12.13 -13.15
C GLU A 95 -7.29 11.77 -14.52
N ASP A 96 -6.53 10.66 -14.64
CA ASP A 96 -5.85 10.29 -15.89
C ASP A 96 -5.99 8.79 -16.22
N GLN A 97 -7.12 8.43 -16.82
CA GLN A 97 -7.43 7.04 -17.20
C GLN A 97 -6.44 6.44 -18.22
N GLU A 98 -5.83 7.26 -19.08
CA GLU A 98 -4.81 6.77 -20.02
C GLU A 98 -3.56 6.34 -19.27
N LYS A 99 -3.10 7.11 -18.28
CA LYS A 99 -2.00 6.68 -17.40
C LYS A 99 -2.33 5.41 -16.64
N VAL A 100 -3.57 5.27 -16.18
CA VAL A 100 -4.02 4.06 -15.48
C VAL A 100 -3.96 2.83 -16.41
N LEU A 101 -4.51 2.92 -17.61
CA LEU A 101 -4.48 1.82 -18.59
C LEU A 101 -3.05 1.52 -19.06
N ALA A 102 -2.21 2.53 -19.24
CA ALA A 102 -0.80 2.36 -19.59
C ALA A 102 0.00 1.67 -18.47
N ASN A 103 -0.21 2.07 -17.20
CA ASN A 103 0.41 1.44 -16.04
C ASN A 103 -0.07 -0.01 -15.88
N ALA A 104 -1.36 -0.27 -16.03
CA ALA A 104 -1.92 -1.62 -16.00
C ALA A 104 -1.33 -2.49 -17.13
N ARG A 105 -1.25 -1.97 -18.36
CA ARG A 105 -0.62 -2.67 -19.49
C ARG A 105 0.84 -3.02 -19.21
N GLN A 106 1.59 -2.08 -18.63
CA GLN A 106 2.98 -2.32 -18.27
C GLN A 106 3.12 -3.35 -17.14
N ALA A 107 2.26 -3.29 -16.12
CA ALA A 107 2.27 -4.22 -15.00
C ALA A 107 1.86 -5.64 -15.40
N LEU A 108 0.87 -5.77 -16.28
CA LEU A 108 0.37 -7.05 -16.77
C LEU A 108 1.31 -7.67 -17.83
N GLY A 109 2.08 -6.84 -18.54
CA GLY A 109 2.99 -7.24 -19.61
C GLY A 109 2.28 -7.65 -20.92
N GLN A 110 3.03 -7.85 -22.00
CA GLN A 110 2.48 -8.38 -23.27
C GLN A 110 2.37 -9.91 -23.19
N ARG A 111 1.27 -10.43 -22.64
CA ARG A 111 1.09 -11.88 -22.36
C ARG A 111 0.60 -12.70 -23.57
N GLY A 112 1.11 -12.42 -24.76
CA GLY A 112 0.66 -13.12 -25.97
C GLY A 112 -0.80 -12.84 -26.34
N TRP A 113 -1.37 -11.75 -25.84
CA TRP A 113 -2.69 -11.29 -26.28
C TRP A 113 -2.70 -11.03 -27.78
N THR A 114 -3.80 -11.40 -28.43
CA THR A 114 -4.05 -10.98 -29.81
C THR A 114 -4.19 -9.45 -29.86
N ARG A 115 -3.93 -8.84 -31.02
CA ARG A 115 -4.18 -7.40 -31.21
C ARG A 115 -5.61 -6.99 -30.87
N GLN A 116 -6.58 -7.89 -31.09
CA GLN A 116 -7.99 -7.66 -30.74
C GLN A 116 -8.20 -7.62 -29.23
N GLN A 117 -7.62 -8.57 -28.49
CA GLN A 117 -7.71 -8.58 -27.02
C GLN A 117 -7.02 -7.35 -26.41
N GLU A 118 -5.84 -6.97 -26.94
CA GLU A 118 -5.11 -5.80 -26.46
C GLU A 118 -5.90 -4.50 -26.72
N ALA A 119 -6.49 -4.36 -27.91
CA ALA A 119 -7.36 -3.22 -28.24
C ALA A 119 -8.62 -3.19 -27.36
N PHE A 120 -9.22 -4.34 -27.04
CA PHE A 120 -10.40 -4.40 -26.18
C PHE A 120 -10.11 -4.08 -24.71
N LEU A 121 -8.97 -4.55 -24.19
CA LEU A 121 -8.53 -4.31 -22.81
C LEU A 121 -8.11 -2.86 -22.60
N PHE A 122 -7.13 -2.37 -23.35
CA PHE A 122 -6.52 -1.07 -23.07
C PHE A 122 -7.07 0.05 -23.95
N GLY A 123 -7.95 -0.27 -24.88
CA GLY A 123 -8.34 0.66 -25.93
C GLY A 123 -7.21 0.95 -26.92
N GLU A 124 -5.98 0.47 -26.73
CA GLU A 124 -4.84 0.76 -27.60
C GLU A 124 -4.04 -0.51 -27.87
N ALA A 125 -4.10 -1.03 -29.09
CA ALA A 125 -3.01 -1.88 -29.58
C ALA A 125 -1.76 -1.00 -29.75
N ALA A 126 -0.57 -1.53 -29.44
CA ALA A 126 0.68 -0.75 -29.60
C ALA A 126 0.78 -0.22 -31.04
N GLY A 127 0.87 1.10 -31.19
CA GLY A 127 1.08 1.77 -32.47
C GLY A 127 -0.17 2.18 -33.26
N MET A 128 -1.39 2.04 -32.72
CA MET A 128 -2.60 2.58 -33.38
C MET A 128 -2.82 4.05 -33.04
N SER A 129 -3.17 4.86 -34.04
CA SER A 129 -3.70 6.22 -33.82
C SER A 129 -5.13 6.18 -33.26
N THR A 130 -5.57 7.28 -32.64
CA THR A 130 -6.97 7.44 -32.17
C THR A 130 -8.00 7.18 -33.25
N GLU A 131 -7.70 7.53 -34.51
CA GLU A 131 -8.60 7.33 -35.64
C GLU A 131 -8.67 5.86 -36.07
N GLU A 132 -7.53 5.17 -36.11
CA GLU A 132 -7.47 3.72 -36.40
C GLU A 132 -8.23 2.92 -35.34
N LYS A 133 -8.11 3.31 -34.07
CA LYS A 133 -8.87 2.74 -32.95
C LYS A 133 -10.38 2.90 -33.13
N LEU A 134 -10.84 4.13 -33.40
CA LEU A 134 -12.26 4.39 -33.61
C LEU A 134 -12.80 3.63 -34.83
N LEU A 135 -12.02 3.54 -35.91
CA LEU A 135 -12.39 2.76 -37.09
C LEU A 135 -12.48 1.25 -36.79
N HIS A 136 -11.56 0.73 -35.99
CA HIS A 136 -11.57 -0.67 -35.57
C HIS A 136 -12.79 -1.00 -34.71
N LEU A 137 -13.03 -0.21 -33.65
CA LEU A 137 -14.19 -0.37 -32.78
C LEU A 137 -15.51 -0.23 -33.54
N ARG A 138 -15.59 0.71 -34.50
CA ARG A 138 -16.74 0.85 -35.38
C ARG A 138 -17.04 -0.44 -36.15
N ARG A 139 -16.02 -1.09 -36.74
CA ARG A 139 -16.21 -2.35 -37.48
C ARG A 139 -16.71 -3.48 -36.56
N MET A 140 -16.22 -3.54 -35.33
CA MET A 140 -16.68 -4.53 -34.35
C MET A 140 -18.11 -4.22 -33.86
N ALA A 141 -18.45 -2.94 -33.72
CA ALA A 141 -19.78 -2.48 -33.31
C ALA A 141 -20.89 -2.89 -34.28
N GLU A 142 -20.57 -3.20 -35.55
CA GLU A 142 -21.54 -3.68 -36.53
C GLU A 142 -22.14 -5.07 -36.21
N GLN A 143 -21.60 -5.77 -35.21
CA GLN A 143 -22.01 -7.14 -34.87
C GLN A 143 -22.21 -7.35 -33.36
N ASP A 144 -21.81 -6.39 -32.52
CA ASP A 144 -21.73 -6.59 -31.06
C ASP A 144 -22.11 -5.31 -30.29
N PRO A 145 -23.21 -5.32 -29.52
CA PRO A 145 -23.68 -4.14 -28.80
C PRO A 145 -22.71 -3.66 -27.72
N VAL A 146 -21.89 -4.57 -27.15
CA VAL A 146 -20.82 -4.21 -26.20
C VAL A 146 -19.78 -3.32 -26.87
N MET A 147 -19.39 -3.67 -28.10
CA MET A 147 -18.40 -2.91 -28.86
C MET A 147 -18.98 -1.59 -29.37
N LEU A 148 -20.28 -1.54 -29.66
CA LEU A 148 -20.98 -0.29 -29.95
C LEU A 148 -20.92 0.67 -28.76
N MET A 149 -21.17 0.19 -27.53
CA MET A 149 -21.08 1.04 -26.34
C MET A 149 -19.65 1.58 -26.13
N GLU A 150 -18.62 0.73 -26.27
CA GLU A 150 -17.23 1.18 -26.16
C GLU A 150 -16.83 2.17 -27.26
N TYR A 151 -17.26 1.93 -28.51
CA TYR A 151 -17.07 2.86 -29.63
C TYR A 151 -17.64 4.24 -29.30
N VAL A 152 -18.89 4.27 -28.85
CA VAL A 152 -19.61 5.51 -28.50
C VAL A 152 -18.93 6.22 -27.35
N ARG A 153 -18.58 5.50 -26.28
CA ARG A 153 -17.89 6.03 -25.10
C ARG A 153 -16.58 6.71 -25.49
N ILE A 154 -15.71 6.01 -26.22
CA ILE A 154 -14.40 6.53 -26.64
C ILE A 154 -14.57 7.73 -27.59
N HIS A 155 -15.55 7.66 -28.50
CA HIS A 155 -15.82 8.77 -29.41
C HIS A 155 -16.27 10.03 -28.65
N MET A 156 -17.16 9.87 -27.66
CA MET A 156 -17.61 10.97 -26.81
C MET A 156 -16.48 11.55 -25.95
N GLU A 157 -15.61 10.69 -25.42
CA GLU A 157 -14.44 11.12 -24.64
C GLU A 157 -13.47 11.96 -25.49
N LYS A 158 -13.15 11.50 -26.70
CA LYS A 158 -12.15 12.13 -27.58
C LYS A 158 -12.68 13.29 -28.40
N LYS A 159 -13.93 13.24 -28.84
CA LYS A 159 -14.52 14.23 -29.75
C LYS A 159 -15.63 15.07 -29.11
N SER A 160 -16.01 14.79 -27.86
CA SER A 160 -17.13 15.46 -27.19
C SER A 160 -18.43 15.45 -28.00
N ALA A 161 -18.62 14.43 -28.83
CA ALA A 161 -19.75 14.25 -29.74
C ALA A 161 -20.14 12.78 -29.83
N LEU A 162 -21.37 12.49 -30.26
CA LEU A 162 -21.77 11.14 -30.65
C LEU A 162 -21.22 10.81 -32.05
N PRO A 163 -20.92 9.53 -32.35
CA PRO A 163 -20.59 9.12 -33.71
C PRO A 163 -21.68 9.50 -34.72
N PRO A 164 -21.32 9.86 -35.96
CA PRO A 164 -22.30 10.29 -36.96
C PRO A 164 -23.28 9.18 -37.37
N ASP A 165 -22.84 7.93 -37.38
CA ASP A 165 -23.61 6.72 -37.71
C ASP A 165 -24.19 6.02 -36.48
N PHE A 166 -24.08 6.65 -35.30
CA PHE A 166 -24.48 6.08 -34.02
C PHE A 166 -25.92 5.58 -33.99
N ARG A 167 -26.86 6.39 -34.50
CA ARG A 167 -28.29 6.08 -34.41
C ARG A 167 -28.65 4.88 -35.28
N ASP A 168 -28.08 4.82 -36.49
CA ASP A 168 -28.33 3.73 -37.43
C ASP A 168 -27.71 2.43 -36.90
N LEU A 169 -26.51 2.50 -36.32
CA LEU A 169 -25.88 1.34 -35.66
C LEU A 169 -26.68 0.87 -34.44
N ALA A 170 -27.09 1.77 -33.55
CA ALA A 170 -27.89 1.42 -32.37
C ALA A 170 -29.22 0.76 -32.76
N ASN A 171 -29.96 1.35 -33.72
CA ASN A 171 -31.22 0.78 -34.20
C ASN A 171 -31.05 -0.57 -34.90
N LYS A 172 -29.88 -0.84 -35.48
CA LYS A 172 -29.59 -2.12 -36.14
C LYS A 172 -29.21 -3.22 -35.15
N ILE A 173 -28.37 -2.90 -34.16
CA ILE A 173 -27.70 -3.87 -33.30
C ILE A 173 -28.46 -4.10 -31.99
N ASP A 174 -29.08 -3.06 -31.46
CA ASP A 174 -29.80 -3.11 -30.19
C ASP A 174 -30.98 -2.12 -30.17
N PRO A 175 -32.00 -2.34 -31.04
CA PRO A 175 -33.10 -1.41 -31.28
C PRO A 175 -33.94 -1.11 -30.03
N ASP A 176 -34.05 -2.08 -29.14
CA ASP A 176 -34.94 -2.06 -27.98
C ASP A 176 -34.30 -1.41 -26.74
N ASN A 177 -33.02 -1.05 -26.82
CA ASN A 177 -32.28 -0.48 -25.70
C ASN A 177 -32.34 1.06 -25.69
N ALA A 178 -32.87 1.59 -24.59
CA ALA A 178 -33.05 3.01 -24.34
C ALA A 178 -31.75 3.76 -24.03
N VAL A 179 -30.66 3.06 -23.67
CA VAL A 179 -29.38 3.69 -23.24
C VAL A 179 -28.85 4.68 -24.28
N PHE A 180 -29.02 4.37 -25.56
CA PHE A 180 -28.49 5.17 -26.66
C PHE A 180 -29.21 6.49 -26.84
N ASP A 181 -30.54 6.49 -26.68
CA ASP A 181 -31.35 7.70 -26.72
C ASP A 181 -31.13 8.56 -25.45
N TYR A 182 -30.91 7.92 -24.30
CA TYR A 182 -30.49 8.62 -23.08
C TYR A 182 -29.12 9.30 -23.24
N LEU A 183 -28.12 8.63 -23.82
CA LEU A 183 -26.80 9.22 -24.10
C LEU A 183 -26.90 10.43 -25.05
N LYS A 184 -27.73 10.33 -26.09
CA LYS A 184 -28.03 11.44 -26.99
C LYS A 184 -28.65 12.62 -26.27
N ALA A 185 -29.68 12.37 -25.46
CA ALA A 185 -30.31 13.40 -24.65
C ALA A 185 -29.31 14.07 -23.68
N ALA A 186 -28.43 13.27 -23.06
CA ALA A 186 -27.44 13.78 -22.12
C ALA A 186 -26.40 14.68 -22.81
N LEU A 187 -25.93 14.28 -23.99
CA LEU A 187 -24.97 15.05 -24.76
C LEU A 187 -25.58 16.36 -25.28
N LEU A 188 -26.82 16.34 -25.78
CA LEU A 188 -27.54 17.56 -26.21
C LEU A 188 -27.69 18.56 -25.06
N THR A 189 -27.77 18.06 -23.83
CA THR A 189 -27.87 18.89 -22.63
C THR A 189 -26.56 19.61 -22.31
N LYS A 190 -25.41 18.99 -22.58
CA LYS A 190 -24.08 19.54 -22.29
C LYS A 190 -23.93 20.94 -22.93
N ASN A 191 -23.57 21.92 -22.12
CA ASN A 191 -23.43 23.34 -22.50
C ASN A 191 -24.71 24.09 -22.93
N SER A 192 -25.84 23.41 -23.13
CA SER A 192 -27.13 24.06 -23.47
C SER A 192 -27.84 24.68 -22.25
N ILE A 193 -27.47 24.24 -21.05
CA ILE A 193 -28.04 24.65 -19.77
C ILE A 193 -26.91 25.04 -18.82
N LYS A 194 -27.13 26.07 -18.01
CA LYS A 194 -26.18 26.51 -16.98
C LYS A 194 -26.90 26.69 -15.64
N ALA A 195 -26.30 26.16 -14.58
CA ALA A 195 -26.76 26.47 -13.22
C ALA A 195 -26.44 27.93 -12.88
N GLU A 196 -27.42 28.68 -12.38
CA GLU A 196 -27.17 29.98 -11.77
C GLU A 196 -26.33 29.81 -10.49
N LYS A 197 -25.48 30.79 -10.19
CA LYS A 197 -24.69 30.78 -8.94
C LYS A 197 -25.64 30.82 -7.75
N ARG A 198 -25.61 29.77 -6.93
CA ARG A 198 -26.35 29.73 -5.66
C ARG A 198 -25.74 30.71 -4.66
N THR A 199 -26.57 31.57 -4.07
CA THR A 199 -26.20 32.42 -2.93
C THR A 199 -26.30 31.69 -1.58
N ARG A 200 -27.06 30.58 -1.51
CA ARG A 200 -27.17 29.69 -0.34
C ARG A 200 -27.26 28.22 -0.77
N ALA A 201 -26.64 27.33 0.00
CA ALA A 201 -26.56 25.90 -0.32
C ALA A 201 -27.92 25.15 -0.37
N LYS A 202 -28.95 25.65 0.33
CA LYS A 202 -30.27 25.03 0.46
C LYS A 202 -31.34 25.53 -0.53
N MET A 203 -31.00 26.45 -1.44
CA MET A 203 -31.97 26.91 -2.44
C MET A 203 -32.00 25.96 -3.65
N PRO A 204 -33.19 25.71 -4.25
CA PRO A 204 -33.27 24.93 -5.49
C PRO A 204 -32.38 25.54 -6.57
N VAL A 205 -31.75 24.70 -7.40
CA VAL A 205 -30.95 25.22 -8.53
C VAL A 205 -31.91 25.95 -9.46
N ARG A 206 -31.54 27.18 -9.86
CA ARG A 206 -32.18 27.82 -11.00
C ARG A 206 -31.36 27.57 -12.24
N TRP A 207 -32.04 27.17 -13.30
CA TRP A 207 -31.42 26.82 -14.57
C TRP A 207 -31.61 27.94 -15.59
N GLU A 208 -30.50 28.39 -16.17
CA GLU A 208 -30.45 29.25 -17.34
C GLU A 208 -30.42 28.37 -18.59
N ILE A 209 -31.47 28.43 -19.41
CA ILE A 209 -31.56 27.70 -20.67
C ILE A 209 -30.96 28.57 -21.77
N LYS A 210 -29.76 28.23 -22.24
CA LYS A 210 -29.04 28.98 -23.28
C LYS A 210 -29.49 28.60 -24.68
N GLU A 211 -29.77 27.32 -24.89
CA GLU A 211 -30.16 26.79 -26.19
C GLU A 211 -31.48 25.99 -26.08
N PRO A 212 -32.65 26.68 -26.12
CA PRO A 212 -33.96 26.05 -25.95
C PRO A 212 -34.24 24.92 -26.96
N GLY A 213 -33.73 25.06 -28.19
CA GLY A 213 -33.86 24.04 -29.23
C GLY A 213 -33.14 22.74 -28.87
N LYS A 214 -31.94 22.81 -28.30
CA LYS A 214 -31.19 21.63 -27.84
C LYS A 214 -31.86 20.97 -26.63
N LEU A 215 -32.38 21.77 -25.69
CA LEU A 215 -33.17 21.23 -24.57
C LEU A 215 -34.40 20.49 -25.09
N SER A 216 -35.15 21.08 -26.03
CA SER A 216 -36.33 20.43 -26.63
C SER A 216 -35.98 19.11 -27.32
N GLN A 217 -34.85 19.06 -28.04
CA GLN A 217 -34.35 17.83 -28.65
C GLN A 217 -33.89 16.78 -27.61
N ALA A 218 -33.33 17.22 -26.49
CA ALA A 218 -32.95 16.35 -25.39
C ALA A 218 -34.18 15.72 -24.75
N ILE A 219 -35.22 16.51 -24.47
CA ILE A 219 -36.50 16.02 -23.91
C ILE A 219 -37.23 15.12 -24.91
N SER A 220 -37.18 15.41 -26.21
CA SER A 220 -37.70 14.52 -27.25
C SER A 220 -36.94 13.19 -27.28
N SER A 221 -35.61 13.21 -27.18
CA SER A 221 -34.80 11.99 -27.15
C SER A 221 -35.04 11.20 -25.85
N LEU A 222 -35.32 11.88 -24.73
CA LEU A 222 -35.77 11.23 -23.49
C LEU A 222 -37.13 10.54 -23.69
N ALA A 223 -38.08 11.18 -24.38
CA ALA A 223 -39.37 10.58 -24.69
C ALA A 223 -39.22 9.34 -25.59
N ASP A 224 -38.40 9.42 -26.64
CA ASP A 224 -38.05 8.28 -27.52
C ASP A 224 -37.45 7.12 -26.69
N ALA A 225 -36.54 7.43 -25.76
CA ALA A 225 -35.95 6.44 -24.87
C ALA A 225 -36.99 5.74 -23.99
N THR A 226 -37.95 6.49 -23.43
CA THR A 226 -39.02 5.92 -22.58
C THR A 226 -39.96 5.00 -23.34
N ALA A 227 -40.10 5.17 -24.66
CA ALA A 227 -40.91 4.30 -25.51
C ALA A 227 -40.27 2.92 -25.77
N LYS A 228 -38.94 2.80 -25.64
CA LYS A 228 -38.22 1.53 -25.79
C LYS A 228 -38.39 0.62 -24.57
N PRO A 229 -38.39 -0.70 -24.68
CA PRO A 229 -38.74 -1.60 -23.57
C PRO A 229 -37.62 -1.82 -22.55
N ALA A 230 -36.34 -1.65 -22.91
CA ALA A 230 -35.21 -2.05 -22.07
C ALA A 230 -34.18 -0.93 -21.82
N PHE A 231 -33.37 -1.09 -20.79
CA PHE A 231 -32.15 -0.31 -20.55
C PHE A 231 -31.02 -1.28 -20.17
N ASN A 232 -29.97 -1.33 -20.98
CA ASN A 232 -28.77 -2.12 -20.71
C ASN A 232 -27.54 -1.25 -21.01
N SER A 233 -26.67 -1.00 -20.02
CA SER A 233 -25.45 -0.21 -20.28
C SER A 233 -24.31 -1.05 -20.85
N HIS A 234 -24.48 -2.37 -20.95
CA HIS A 234 -23.47 -3.36 -21.32
C HIS A 234 -22.19 -3.33 -20.47
N LEU A 235 -22.23 -2.67 -19.31
CA LEU A 235 -21.08 -2.55 -18.43
C LEU A 235 -20.72 -3.91 -17.84
N ARG A 236 -21.68 -4.65 -17.29
CA ARG A 236 -21.46 -6.02 -16.79
C ARG A 236 -20.81 -6.91 -17.84
N GLU A 237 -21.34 -6.93 -19.05
CA GLU A 237 -20.80 -7.72 -20.17
C GLU A 237 -19.38 -7.29 -20.54
N THR A 238 -19.12 -5.97 -20.59
CA THR A 238 -17.78 -5.42 -20.84
C THR A 238 -16.78 -5.89 -19.80
N VAL A 239 -17.13 -5.78 -18.51
CA VAL A 239 -16.26 -6.16 -17.41
C VAL A 239 -16.00 -7.67 -17.43
N VAL A 240 -17.04 -8.50 -17.58
CA VAL A 240 -16.90 -9.97 -17.66
C VAL A 240 -15.94 -10.37 -18.79
N ARG A 241 -16.12 -9.80 -19.99
CA ARG A 241 -15.26 -10.12 -21.14
C ARG A 241 -13.81 -9.64 -20.94
N ARG A 242 -13.61 -8.48 -20.33
CA ARG A 242 -12.26 -7.95 -20.04
C ARG A 242 -11.57 -8.82 -19.00
N THR A 243 -12.25 -9.11 -17.89
CA THR A 243 -11.73 -9.93 -16.80
C THR A 243 -11.36 -11.34 -17.25
N ALA A 244 -12.11 -11.94 -18.18
CA ALA A 244 -11.78 -13.24 -18.76
C ALA A 244 -10.44 -13.24 -19.53
N SER A 245 -9.98 -12.09 -20.00
CA SER A 245 -8.71 -11.94 -20.73
C SER A 245 -7.53 -11.50 -19.85
N LEU A 246 -7.81 -11.12 -18.59
CA LEU A 246 -6.81 -10.67 -17.63
C LEU A 246 -6.15 -11.87 -16.93
N PRO A 247 -4.89 -11.74 -16.47
CA PRO A 247 -4.23 -12.77 -15.69
C PRO A 247 -4.67 -12.73 -14.22
N TRP A 248 -4.78 -13.92 -13.62
CA TRP A 248 -5.24 -14.11 -12.23
C TRP A 248 -4.43 -15.16 -11.45
N ALA A 249 -3.27 -15.57 -11.97
CA ALA A 249 -2.50 -16.69 -11.42
C ALA A 249 -1.70 -16.27 -10.17
N THR A 250 -1.03 -15.10 -10.20
CA THR A 250 -0.26 -14.57 -9.05
C THR A 250 -1.01 -13.46 -8.32
N ARG A 251 -0.57 -13.11 -7.10
CA ARG A 251 -1.16 -12.01 -6.33
C ARG A 251 -1.04 -10.68 -7.08
N GLU A 252 0.14 -10.39 -7.62
CA GLU A 252 0.40 -9.17 -8.39
C GLU A 252 -0.53 -9.08 -9.59
N GLU A 253 -0.75 -10.21 -10.28
CA GLU A 253 -1.70 -10.29 -11.39
C GLU A 253 -3.13 -10.02 -10.91
N ARG A 254 -3.59 -10.69 -9.85
CA ARG A 254 -4.95 -10.48 -9.33
C ARG A 254 -5.20 -9.05 -8.88
N LEU A 255 -4.24 -8.43 -8.18
CA LEU A 255 -4.34 -7.03 -7.78
C LEU A 255 -4.34 -6.12 -9.01
N SER A 256 -3.41 -6.31 -9.95
CA SER A 256 -3.39 -5.57 -11.23
C SER A 256 -4.73 -5.63 -11.94
N SER A 257 -5.29 -6.84 -12.06
CA SER A 257 -6.51 -7.12 -12.79
C SER A 257 -7.74 -6.57 -12.08
N ALA A 258 -7.79 -6.67 -10.74
CA ALA A 258 -8.82 -6.05 -9.92
C ALA A 258 -8.79 -4.53 -10.04
N PHE A 259 -7.61 -3.90 -9.92
CA PHE A 259 -7.44 -2.45 -10.06
C PHE A 259 -7.79 -1.96 -11.48
N PHE A 260 -7.37 -2.69 -12.50
CA PHE A 260 -7.76 -2.42 -13.88
C PHE A 260 -9.29 -2.43 -14.02
N THR A 261 -9.96 -3.43 -13.43
CA THR A 261 -11.40 -3.60 -13.53
C THR A 261 -12.18 -2.45 -12.88
N VAL A 262 -11.79 -2.03 -11.67
CA VAL A 262 -12.46 -0.87 -11.02
C VAL A 262 -12.19 0.46 -11.70
N SER A 263 -11.09 0.54 -12.45
CA SER A 263 -10.70 1.76 -13.18
C SER A 263 -11.40 1.91 -14.52
N LEU A 264 -12.19 0.92 -14.95
CA LEU A 264 -12.87 0.98 -16.22
C LEU A 264 -13.87 2.15 -16.24
N PRO A 265 -13.87 2.97 -17.30
CA PRO A 265 -14.80 4.08 -17.43
C PRO A 265 -16.24 3.59 -17.48
N TYR A 266 -17.09 4.17 -16.65
CA TYR A 266 -18.50 3.85 -16.58
C TYR A 266 -19.27 4.69 -17.62
N PRO A 267 -19.88 4.09 -18.66
CA PRO A 267 -20.62 4.83 -19.68
C PRO A 267 -21.73 5.72 -19.10
N VAL A 268 -22.28 5.30 -17.95
CA VAL A 268 -23.34 6.02 -17.25
C VAL A 268 -22.90 7.39 -16.70
N PHE A 269 -21.60 7.70 -16.59
CA PHE A 269 -21.16 9.05 -16.21
C PHE A 269 -21.68 10.14 -17.15
N ALA A 270 -21.83 9.81 -18.44
CA ALA A 270 -22.39 10.73 -19.42
C ALA A 270 -23.87 11.03 -19.14
N LEU A 271 -24.62 10.11 -18.52
CA LEU A 271 -26.06 10.24 -18.26
C LEU A 271 -26.38 11.27 -17.18
N ARG A 272 -25.42 11.66 -16.35
CA ARG A 272 -25.61 12.65 -15.29
C ARG A 272 -26.20 13.97 -15.80
N SER A 273 -25.93 14.37 -17.04
CA SER A 273 -26.52 15.60 -17.60
C SER A 273 -28.04 15.51 -17.83
N LEU A 274 -28.64 14.32 -17.80
CA LEU A 274 -30.10 14.17 -17.96
C LEU A 274 -30.89 14.73 -16.79
N SER A 275 -30.42 14.56 -15.54
CA SER A 275 -31.09 15.13 -14.36
C SER A 275 -31.19 16.65 -14.48
N VAL A 276 -30.16 17.29 -15.05
CA VAL A 276 -30.13 18.73 -15.35
C VAL A 276 -31.16 19.11 -16.42
N ALA A 277 -31.25 18.34 -17.51
CA ALA A 277 -32.22 18.58 -18.58
C ALA A 277 -33.67 18.50 -18.06
N ILE A 278 -33.97 17.42 -17.34
CA ILE A 278 -35.27 17.16 -16.72
C ILE A 278 -35.62 18.28 -15.74
N SER A 279 -34.68 18.68 -14.89
CA SER A 279 -34.88 19.74 -13.91
C SER A 279 -35.15 21.10 -14.55
N ALA A 280 -34.39 21.45 -15.60
CA ALA A 280 -34.56 22.70 -16.33
C ALA A 280 -35.89 22.75 -17.09
N GLU A 281 -36.30 21.63 -17.69
CA GLU A 281 -37.58 21.55 -18.40
C GLU A 281 -38.76 21.64 -17.42
N ALA A 282 -38.69 21.01 -16.25
CA ALA A 282 -39.69 21.20 -15.21
C ALA A 282 -39.83 22.66 -14.77
N GLN A 283 -38.70 23.37 -14.62
CA GLN A 283 -38.71 24.80 -14.32
C GLN A 283 -39.39 25.62 -15.43
N ARG A 284 -39.12 25.28 -16.71
CA ARG A 284 -39.73 25.95 -17.86
C ARG A 284 -41.24 25.71 -17.90
N LEU A 285 -41.68 24.46 -17.81
CA LEU A 285 -43.09 24.08 -17.82
C LEU A 285 -43.87 24.74 -16.68
N ALA A 286 -43.29 24.79 -15.48
CA ALA A 286 -43.89 25.51 -14.35
C ALA A 286 -43.94 27.03 -14.54
N LYS A 287 -43.00 27.61 -15.29
CA LYS A 287 -43.05 29.02 -15.68
C LYS A 287 -44.17 29.30 -16.68
N ASP A 288 -44.38 28.37 -17.61
CA ASP A 288 -45.36 28.49 -18.69
C ASP A 288 -46.77 28.06 -18.25
N GLY A 289 -46.92 27.46 -17.07
CA GLY A 289 -48.20 26.98 -16.54
C GLY A 289 -48.66 25.65 -17.16
N ASP A 290 -47.78 24.92 -17.84
CA ASP A 290 -48.10 23.71 -18.59
C ASP A 290 -48.16 22.47 -17.67
N ARG A 291 -49.33 22.25 -17.05
CA ARG A 291 -49.60 21.07 -16.23
C ARG A 291 -49.47 19.75 -17.00
N PRO A 292 -50.12 19.56 -18.18
CA PRO A 292 -50.01 18.30 -18.93
C PRO A 292 -48.57 17.97 -19.33
N GLY A 293 -47.80 18.98 -19.78
CA GLY A 293 -46.39 18.81 -20.09
C GLY A 293 -45.57 18.38 -18.88
N PHE A 294 -45.82 18.97 -17.71
CA PHE A 294 -45.17 18.57 -16.46
C PHE A 294 -45.50 17.14 -16.06
N SER A 295 -46.78 16.72 -16.11
CA SER A 295 -47.18 15.34 -15.83
C SER A 295 -46.51 14.34 -16.77
N LYS A 296 -46.38 14.68 -18.06
CA LYS A 296 -45.66 13.84 -19.03
C LYS A 296 -44.17 13.72 -18.70
N LEU A 297 -43.52 14.83 -18.37
CA LEU A 297 -42.10 14.84 -17.98
C LEU A 297 -41.86 14.03 -16.68
N ALA A 298 -42.78 14.15 -15.72
CA ALA A 298 -42.75 13.38 -14.49
C ALA A 298 -42.79 11.87 -14.77
N ALA A 299 -43.77 11.41 -15.55
CA ALA A 299 -43.88 10.01 -15.95
C ALA A 299 -42.63 9.51 -16.70
N MET A 300 -42.07 10.32 -17.60
CA MET A 300 -40.84 9.98 -18.31
C MET A 300 -39.63 9.83 -17.37
N SER A 301 -39.54 10.70 -16.36
CA SER A 301 -38.46 10.67 -15.36
C SER A 301 -38.56 9.45 -14.46
N GLU A 302 -39.79 9.03 -14.13
CA GLU A 302 -40.03 7.81 -13.37
C GLU A 302 -39.60 6.55 -14.12
N ILE A 303 -39.98 6.46 -15.40
CA ILE A 303 -39.55 5.35 -16.26
C ILE A 303 -38.02 5.31 -16.35
N TYR A 304 -37.37 6.47 -16.50
CA TYR A 304 -35.90 6.58 -16.55
C TYR A 304 -35.23 6.01 -15.30
N TRP A 305 -35.59 6.50 -14.10
CA TRP A 305 -34.92 6.03 -12.88
C TRP A 305 -35.28 4.58 -12.53
N GLN A 306 -36.48 4.09 -12.89
CA GLN A 306 -36.92 2.72 -12.59
C GLN A 306 -36.09 1.73 -13.40
N ARG A 307 -35.93 2.00 -14.70
CA ARG A 307 -35.06 1.21 -15.58
C ARG A 307 -33.61 1.21 -15.14
N ARG A 308 -33.11 2.33 -14.63
CA ARG A 308 -31.76 2.40 -14.07
C ARG A 308 -31.61 1.60 -12.77
N LEU A 309 -32.65 1.50 -11.94
CA LEU A 309 -32.66 0.69 -10.71
C LEU A 309 -32.80 -0.81 -10.97
N THR A 310 -33.40 -1.20 -12.09
CA THR A 310 -33.56 -2.61 -12.49
C THR A 310 -32.46 -3.08 -13.44
N CYS A 311 -31.58 -2.18 -13.89
CA CYS A 311 -30.43 -2.52 -14.71
C CYS A 311 -29.46 -3.42 -13.94
N ASP A 312 -28.98 -4.48 -14.60
CA ASP A 312 -28.12 -5.51 -14.02
C ASP A 312 -26.64 -5.07 -13.86
N ASP A 313 -26.42 -3.76 -13.70
CA ASP A 313 -25.12 -3.09 -13.62
C ASP A 313 -24.85 -2.60 -12.19
N PRO A 314 -24.36 -3.46 -11.29
CA PRO A 314 -24.71 -3.32 -9.89
C PRO A 314 -23.67 -2.52 -9.10
N THR A 315 -22.82 -1.71 -9.73
CA THR A 315 -21.73 -1.05 -8.98
C THR A 315 -22.24 -0.01 -7.99
N LEU A 316 -21.53 0.11 -6.87
CA LEU A 316 -21.85 1.08 -5.82
C LEU A 316 -21.84 2.52 -6.37
N VAL A 317 -20.89 2.82 -7.25
CA VAL A 317 -20.76 4.11 -7.95
C VAL A 317 -22.02 4.41 -8.76
N ASN A 318 -22.53 3.43 -9.52
CA ASN A 318 -23.76 3.60 -10.32
C ASN A 318 -24.96 3.92 -9.43
N GLY A 319 -25.11 3.22 -8.30
CA GLY A 319 -26.17 3.49 -7.32
C GLY A 319 -26.05 4.90 -6.75
N MET A 320 -24.86 5.31 -6.31
CA MET A 320 -24.61 6.65 -5.76
C MET A 320 -24.91 7.76 -6.78
N MET A 321 -24.54 7.55 -8.04
CA MET A 321 -24.87 8.46 -9.13
C MET A 321 -26.37 8.59 -9.34
N LEU A 322 -27.09 7.46 -9.38
CA LEU A 322 -28.54 7.45 -9.55
C LEU A 322 -29.25 8.14 -8.39
N GLN A 323 -28.81 7.92 -7.15
CA GLN A 323 -29.34 8.65 -5.98
C GLN A 323 -29.17 10.17 -6.13
N ALA A 324 -28.02 10.61 -6.65
CA ALA A 324 -27.77 12.03 -6.87
C ALA A 324 -28.66 12.61 -8.00
N GLU A 325 -28.88 11.86 -9.08
CA GLU A 325 -29.80 12.24 -10.17
C GLU A 325 -31.24 12.37 -9.67
N ILE A 326 -31.72 11.39 -8.89
CA ILE A 326 -33.07 11.41 -8.26
C ILE A 326 -33.19 12.65 -7.37
N ALA A 327 -32.20 12.91 -6.51
CA ALA A 327 -32.22 14.06 -5.62
C ALA A 327 -32.34 15.38 -6.39
N GLU A 328 -31.58 15.54 -7.48
CA GLU A 328 -31.60 16.75 -8.31
C GLU A 328 -32.95 16.96 -9.02
N ILE A 329 -33.53 15.89 -9.57
CA ILE A 329 -34.85 15.92 -10.20
C ILE A 329 -35.93 16.30 -9.19
N CYS A 330 -36.01 15.60 -8.05
CA CYS A 330 -37.04 15.83 -7.03
C CYS A 330 -36.95 17.25 -6.41
N GLN A 331 -35.74 17.77 -6.20
CA GLN A 331 -35.52 19.15 -5.73
C GLN A 331 -36.09 20.20 -6.69
N SER A 332 -36.14 19.90 -7.99
CA SER A 332 -36.68 20.80 -9.01
C SER A 332 -38.18 20.57 -9.23
N PHE A 333 -38.63 19.32 -9.14
CA PHE A 333 -40.03 18.95 -9.35
C PHE A 333 -40.96 19.43 -8.25
N GLY A 334 -40.55 19.40 -6.97
CA GLY A 334 -41.38 19.88 -5.86
C GLY A 334 -41.85 21.34 -6.06
N PRO A 335 -40.92 22.32 -6.20
CA PRO A 335 -41.28 23.71 -6.47
C PRO A 335 -42.04 23.93 -7.79
N ALA A 336 -41.75 23.13 -8.82
CA ALA A 336 -42.46 23.19 -10.10
C ALA A 336 -43.94 22.75 -9.94
N ALA A 337 -44.19 21.63 -9.27
CA ALA A 337 -45.52 21.13 -8.94
C ALA A 337 -46.28 22.13 -8.05
N ALA A 338 -45.63 22.73 -7.05
CA ALA A 338 -46.20 23.76 -6.19
C ALA A 338 -46.70 24.96 -7.02
N LYS A 339 -45.85 25.47 -7.92
CA LYS A 339 -46.19 26.58 -8.81
C LYS A 339 -47.33 26.24 -9.78
N LEU A 340 -47.41 24.98 -10.20
CA LEU A 340 -48.49 24.48 -11.02
C LEU A 340 -49.75 24.15 -10.22
N GLY A 341 -49.75 24.18 -8.89
CA GLY A 341 -50.89 23.83 -8.05
C GLY A 341 -51.20 22.33 -8.04
N MET A 342 -50.17 21.49 -8.14
CA MET A 342 -50.23 20.02 -8.14
C MET A 342 -49.80 19.48 -6.77
N ALA A 343 -50.70 19.57 -5.79
CA ALA A 343 -50.37 19.37 -4.37
C ALA A 343 -49.93 17.95 -4.01
N ALA A 344 -50.45 16.92 -4.69
CA ALA A 344 -50.07 15.53 -4.44
C ALA A 344 -48.63 15.27 -4.91
N GLU A 345 -48.29 15.73 -6.11
CA GLU A 345 -46.97 15.64 -6.71
C GLU A 345 -45.94 16.46 -5.95
N GLU A 346 -46.30 17.70 -5.54
CA GLU A 346 -45.45 18.52 -4.66
C GLU A 346 -45.09 17.75 -3.39
N LYS A 347 -46.10 17.21 -2.69
CA LYS A 347 -45.90 16.46 -1.44
C LYS A 347 -44.96 15.27 -1.65
N ARG A 348 -45.16 14.50 -2.71
CA ARG A 348 -44.35 13.31 -3.04
C ARG A 348 -42.89 13.65 -3.35
N TYR A 349 -42.63 14.67 -4.17
CA TYR A 349 -41.24 15.02 -4.50
C TYR A 349 -40.50 15.67 -3.33
N LEU A 350 -41.21 16.43 -2.49
CA LEU A 350 -40.64 16.98 -1.27
C LEU A 350 -40.36 15.88 -0.23
N SER A 351 -41.20 14.85 -0.10
CA SER A 351 -40.94 13.73 0.82
C SER A 351 -39.72 12.92 0.42
N ILE A 352 -39.55 12.62 -0.87
CA ILE A 352 -38.33 11.97 -1.39
C ILE A 352 -37.09 12.82 -1.09
N THR A 353 -37.17 14.13 -1.33
CA THR A 353 -36.05 15.05 -1.06
C THR A 353 -35.67 15.06 0.42
N ASP A 354 -36.66 15.16 1.32
CA ASP A 354 -36.46 15.12 2.77
C ASP A 354 -35.88 13.76 3.23
N HIS A 355 -36.33 12.64 2.64
CA HIS A 355 -35.77 11.32 2.93
C HIS A 355 -34.28 11.23 2.56
N LEU A 356 -33.91 11.74 1.39
CA LEU A 356 -32.51 11.76 0.92
C LEU A 356 -31.63 12.70 1.77
N GLU A 357 -32.16 13.84 2.21
CA GLU A 357 -31.45 14.74 3.13
C GLU A 357 -31.25 14.10 4.51
N LYS A 358 -32.29 13.45 5.07
CA LYS A 358 -32.21 12.68 6.32
C LYS A 358 -31.20 11.55 6.21
N ARG A 359 -31.20 10.80 5.10
CA ARG A 359 -30.23 9.74 4.82
C ARG A 359 -28.80 10.29 4.79
N ARG A 360 -28.58 11.42 4.11
CA ARG A 360 -27.27 12.10 4.07
C ARG A 360 -26.83 12.54 5.46
N ALA A 361 -27.72 13.16 6.24
CA ALA A 361 -27.44 13.58 7.61
C ALA A 361 -27.13 12.37 8.52
N ALA A 362 -27.87 11.27 8.39
CA ALA A 362 -27.64 10.03 9.13
C ALA A 362 -26.30 9.39 8.75
N ARG A 363 -25.95 9.36 7.45
CA ARG A 363 -24.62 8.94 7.01
C ARG A 363 -23.53 9.81 7.64
N ASP A 364 -23.64 11.13 7.51
CA ASP A 364 -22.63 12.05 8.04
C ASP A 364 -22.52 11.95 9.58
N ALA A 365 -23.64 11.71 10.27
CA ALA A 365 -23.67 11.42 11.71
C ALA A 365 -22.98 10.09 12.04
N ARG A 366 -23.22 9.01 11.27
CA ARG A 366 -22.54 7.72 11.44
C ARG A 366 -21.04 7.85 11.20
N THR A 367 -20.64 8.53 10.13
CA THR A 367 -19.22 8.81 9.85
C THR A 367 -18.55 9.58 10.98
N LYS A 368 -19.25 10.52 11.62
CA LYS A 368 -18.75 11.24 12.80
C LYS A 368 -18.77 10.41 14.08
N ALA A 369 -19.76 9.52 14.23
CA ALA A 369 -19.93 8.65 15.39
C ALA A 369 -18.90 7.52 15.42
N LEU A 370 -18.35 7.13 14.27
CA LEU A 370 -17.18 6.27 14.13
C LEU A 370 -15.98 6.90 14.86
N THR A 371 -15.88 6.65 16.16
CA THR A 371 -14.80 7.11 17.03
C THR A 371 -14.13 5.92 17.71
N GLY A 372 -12.86 6.06 18.09
CA GLY A 372 -12.13 5.02 18.81
C GLY A 372 -11.99 3.70 18.05
N ARG A 373 -12.27 2.58 18.73
CA ARG A 373 -11.99 1.20 18.30
C ARG A 373 -12.83 0.73 17.11
N GLU A 374 -14.09 1.14 17.00
CA GLU A 374 -14.95 0.80 15.86
C GLU A 374 -14.53 1.56 14.59
N SER A 375 -14.18 2.85 14.73
CA SER A 375 -13.56 3.60 13.62
C SER A 375 -12.25 2.94 13.22
N LEU A 376 -11.41 2.55 14.19
CA LEU A 376 -10.13 1.92 13.91
C LEU A 376 -10.36 0.58 13.21
N ALA A 377 -11.25 -0.27 13.70
CA ALA A 377 -11.58 -1.56 13.08
C ALA A 377 -12.10 -1.40 11.64
N ILE A 378 -12.96 -0.41 11.36
CA ILE A 378 -13.44 -0.14 9.98
C ILE A 378 -12.34 0.47 9.11
N LYS A 379 -11.53 1.40 9.65
CA LYS A 379 -10.35 2.00 8.97
C LYS A 379 -9.23 1.00 8.71
N THR A 380 -9.13 -0.05 9.52
CA THR A 380 -8.07 -1.06 9.49
C THR A 380 -8.56 -2.42 8.99
N SER A 381 -9.80 -2.55 8.54
CA SER A 381 -10.30 -3.81 7.95
C SER A 381 -10.40 -3.73 6.43
N ALA A 382 -10.63 -2.53 5.94
CA ALA A 382 -10.57 -2.18 4.54
C ALA A 382 -9.13 -2.29 4.02
N GLY A 383 -8.83 -3.29 3.18
CA GLY A 383 -7.56 -3.41 2.43
C GLY A 383 -7.17 -2.12 1.68
N MET A 384 -5.98 -2.06 1.08
CA MET A 384 -5.51 -0.89 0.30
C MET A 384 -6.48 -0.40 -0.81
N ALA A 385 -7.43 -1.23 -1.25
CA ALA A 385 -8.36 -0.92 -2.33
C ALA A 385 -9.77 -0.51 -1.87
N TYR A 386 -10.06 -0.45 -0.56
CA TYR A 386 -11.41 -0.24 -0.04
C TYR A 386 -11.56 1.12 0.64
N SER A 387 -12.66 1.84 0.35
CA SER A 387 -12.97 3.12 0.98
C SER A 387 -13.61 2.93 2.36
N GLU A 388 -13.01 3.55 3.38
CA GLU A 388 -13.48 3.57 4.79
C GLU A 388 -14.96 3.96 4.95
N TYR A 389 -15.53 4.66 3.96
CA TYR A 389 -16.89 5.17 4.00
C TYR A 389 -17.95 4.21 3.47
N THR A 390 -17.56 3.14 2.78
CA THR A 390 -18.49 2.22 2.12
C THR A 390 -19.55 1.63 3.07
N PRO A 391 -19.24 1.19 4.31
CA PRO A 391 -20.26 0.71 5.25
C PRO A 391 -21.26 1.79 5.68
N THR A 392 -20.87 3.07 5.65
CA THR A 392 -21.74 4.18 6.07
C THR A 392 -22.82 4.50 5.03
N LEU A 393 -22.69 3.98 3.81
CA LEU A 393 -23.58 4.30 2.70
C LEU A 393 -24.98 3.68 2.82
N VAL A 394 -25.13 2.61 3.59
CA VAL A 394 -26.40 1.85 3.77
C VAL A 394 -26.87 1.92 5.21
N LYS A 395 -28.18 1.74 5.48
CA LYS A 395 -28.75 1.78 6.84
C LYS A 395 -28.20 0.64 7.70
N GLU A 396 -28.22 -0.56 7.14
CA GLU A 396 -27.76 -1.80 7.76
C GLU A 396 -26.66 -2.42 6.89
N PRO A 397 -25.39 -2.08 7.14
CA PRO A 397 -24.29 -2.66 6.38
C PRO A 397 -24.19 -4.18 6.61
N PRO A 398 -23.76 -4.95 5.60
CA PRO A 398 -23.39 -6.34 5.81
C PRO A 398 -22.40 -6.46 6.99
N PRO A 399 -22.51 -7.48 7.84
CA PRO A 399 -21.64 -7.60 9.01
C PRO A 399 -20.18 -7.81 8.56
N LEU A 400 -19.29 -6.97 9.07
CA LEU A 400 -17.85 -7.15 8.94
C LEU A 400 -17.38 -8.16 9.98
N ASN A 401 -17.32 -9.43 9.58
CA ASN A 401 -16.82 -10.49 10.45
C ASN A 401 -15.29 -10.53 10.41
N GLU A 402 -14.66 -10.72 11.58
CA GLU A 402 -13.20 -10.80 11.72
C GLU A 402 -12.58 -11.85 10.77
N HIS A 403 -13.24 -13.00 10.59
CA HIS A 403 -12.80 -14.05 9.65
C HIS A 403 -12.69 -13.61 8.19
N LEU A 404 -13.44 -12.60 7.76
CA LEU A 404 -13.34 -12.07 6.39
C LEU A 404 -12.15 -11.12 6.23
N LEU A 405 -11.71 -10.50 7.32
CA LEU A 405 -10.77 -9.37 7.31
C LEU A 405 -9.33 -9.80 7.63
N LEU A 406 -9.18 -10.78 8.53
CA LEU A 406 -7.86 -11.27 8.94
C LEU A 406 -6.98 -11.75 7.78
N PRO A 407 -7.48 -12.50 6.78
CA PRO A 407 -6.64 -12.93 5.66
C PRO A 407 -6.00 -11.76 4.92
N THR A 408 -6.76 -10.70 4.65
CA THR A 408 -6.26 -9.48 4.01
C THR A 408 -5.17 -8.83 4.88
N SER A 409 -5.47 -8.58 6.15
CA SER A 409 -4.51 -7.97 7.08
C SER A 409 -3.22 -8.80 7.18
N TYR A 410 -3.31 -10.12 7.30
CA TYR A 410 -2.15 -10.99 7.40
C TYR A 410 -1.32 -11.04 6.12
N ALA A 411 -1.96 -11.01 4.95
CA ALA A 411 -1.27 -10.91 3.66
C ALA A 411 -0.53 -9.58 3.52
N ASP A 412 -1.16 -8.47 3.91
CA ASP A 412 -0.55 -7.14 3.88
C ASP A 412 0.65 -7.06 4.84
N HIS A 413 0.52 -7.54 6.08
CA HIS A 413 1.62 -7.62 7.04
C HIS A 413 2.78 -8.50 6.53
N ALA A 414 2.50 -9.60 5.82
CA ALA A 414 3.53 -10.46 5.24
C ALA A 414 4.27 -9.75 4.08
N LEU A 415 3.54 -9.09 3.18
CA LEU A 415 4.12 -8.25 2.12
C LEU A 415 5.05 -7.19 2.71
N TYR A 416 4.56 -6.46 3.71
CA TYR A 416 5.35 -5.37 4.31
C TYR A 416 6.53 -5.91 5.11
N SER A 417 6.39 -7.08 5.74
CA SER A 417 7.53 -7.79 6.35
C SER A 417 8.59 -8.15 5.32
N ARG A 418 8.21 -8.56 4.11
CA ARG A 418 9.14 -8.81 2.99
C ARG A 418 9.87 -7.53 2.59
N VAL A 419 9.17 -6.41 2.43
CA VAL A 419 9.78 -5.09 2.12
C VAL A 419 10.73 -4.64 3.23
N LEU A 420 10.31 -4.72 4.49
CA LEU A 420 11.13 -4.32 5.64
C LEU A 420 12.32 -5.25 5.88
N THR A 421 12.25 -6.50 5.43
CA THR A 421 13.40 -7.43 5.45
C THR A 421 14.52 -6.92 4.53
N VAL A 422 14.16 -6.39 3.35
CA VAL A 422 15.12 -5.72 2.46
C VAL A 422 15.68 -4.47 3.13
N ALA A 423 14.83 -3.64 3.74
CA ALA A 423 15.27 -2.44 4.45
C ALA A 423 16.24 -2.78 5.61
N LEU A 424 15.93 -3.82 6.39
CA LEU A 424 16.78 -4.34 7.46
C LEU A 424 18.14 -4.81 6.93
N TRP A 425 18.13 -5.54 5.80
CA TRP A 425 19.34 -5.97 5.12
C TRP A 425 20.20 -4.76 4.70
N VAL A 426 19.59 -3.71 4.14
CA VAL A 426 20.29 -2.47 3.73
C VAL A 426 20.86 -1.74 4.96
N LEU A 427 20.09 -1.60 6.04
CA LEU A 427 20.53 -0.94 7.26
C LEU A 427 21.71 -1.65 7.93
N LEU A 428 21.73 -2.99 7.92
CA LEU A 428 22.89 -3.77 8.39
C LEU A 428 24.11 -3.58 7.48
N GLY A 429 23.91 -3.52 6.17
CA GLY A 429 24.97 -3.21 5.20
C GLY A 429 25.56 -1.82 5.41
N LEU A 430 24.71 -0.80 5.60
CA LEU A 430 25.13 0.56 5.95
C LEU A 430 25.89 0.60 7.28
N SER A 431 25.41 -0.13 8.29
CA SER A 431 26.07 -0.24 9.59
C SER A 431 27.47 -0.87 9.44
N ALA A 432 27.60 -1.94 8.66
CA ALA A 432 28.89 -2.54 8.33
C ALA A 432 29.80 -1.57 7.57
N GLY A 433 29.25 -0.81 6.61
CA GLY A 433 29.98 0.22 5.87
C GLY A 433 30.51 1.34 6.75
N ILE A 434 29.68 1.87 7.66
CA ILE A 434 30.08 2.89 8.65
C ILE A 434 31.20 2.35 9.54
N LEU A 435 31.07 1.11 10.03
CA LEU A 435 32.10 0.43 10.81
C LEU A 435 33.41 0.27 10.02
N MET A 436 33.35 -0.06 8.73
CA MET A 436 34.52 -0.16 7.86
C MET A 436 35.18 1.20 7.60
N ILE A 437 34.41 2.28 7.41
CA ILE A 437 34.92 3.65 7.27
C ILE A 437 35.61 4.07 8.56
N HIS A 438 34.97 3.86 9.71
CA HIS A 438 35.55 4.15 11.02
C HIS A 438 36.85 3.36 11.26
N HIS A 439 36.89 2.10 10.82
CA HIS A 439 38.12 1.31 10.86
C HIS A 439 39.23 1.92 9.98
N ALA A 440 38.89 2.41 8.78
CA ALA A 440 39.86 2.99 7.86
C ALA A 440 40.53 4.26 8.42
N THR A 441 39.81 5.03 9.25
CA THR A 441 40.31 6.26 9.88
C THR A 441 41.12 6.03 11.16
N ALA A 442 41.14 4.82 11.71
CA ALA A 442 41.92 4.52 12.90
C ALA A 442 43.45 4.61 12.64
N PRO A 443 44.26 5.06 13.63
CA PRO A 443 45.72 5.14 13.48
C PRO A 443 46.34 3.79 13.10
N ARG A 444 47.39 3.82 12.27
CA ARG A 444 48.05 2.60 11.75
C ARG A 444 48.43 1.62 12.86
N MET A 445 48.99 2.12 13.97
CA MET A 445 49.36 1.33 15.15
C MET A 445 48.17 0.56 15.75
N ILE A 446 47.02 1.22 15.91
CA ILE A 446 45.79 0.60 16.44
C ILE A 446 45.28 -0.46 15.47
N ARG A 447 45.26 -0.14 14.16
CA ARG A 447 44.78 -1.06 13.13
C ARG A 447 45.61 -2.33 13.07
N THR A 448 46.94 -2.24 13.01
CA THR A 448 47.80 -3.43 12.90
C THR A 448 47.70 -4.31 14.15
N THR A 449 47.73 -3.69 15.33
CA THR A 449 47.60 -4.38 16.62
C THR A 449 46.23 -5.03 16.77
N GLY A 450 45.15 -4.33 16.44
CA GLY A 450 43.78 -4.86 16.48
C GLY A 450 43.59 -6.04 15.52
N ARG A 451 44.23 -6.01 14.34
CA ARG A 451 44.20 -7.15 13.40
C ARG A 451 44.81 -8.41 14.02
N SER A 452 45.93 -8.29 14.71
CA SER A 452 46.55 -9.41 15.41
C SER A 452 45.63 -9.95 16.50
N LEU A 453 45.06 -9.08 17.34
CA LEU A 453 44.19 -9.47 18.44
C LEU A 453 42.93 -10.22 17.99
N VAL A 454 42.36 -9.84 16.85
CA VAL A 454 41.20 -10.53 16.29
C VAL A 454 41.49 -12.01 15.94
N ARG A 455 42.76 -12.40 15.74
CA ARG A 455 43.14 -13.81 15.46
C ARG A 455 42.98 -14.73 16.66
N LEU A 456 42.87 -14.17 17.87
CA LEU A 456 42.52 -14.91 19.07
C LEU A 456 41.10 -15.50 19.01
N LEU A 457 40.23 -14.93 18.18
CA LEU A 457 38.87 -15.44 17.96
C LEU A 457 38.88 -16.61 16.99
N TYR A 458 38.00 -17.57 17.27
CA TYR A 458 37.71 -18.73 16.45
C TYR A 458 36.51 -18.43 15.56
N TRP A 459 36.36 -19.17 14.45
CA TRP A 459 35.15 -19.09 13.62
C TRP A 459 33.86 -19.35 14.42
N ARG A 460 33.93 -20.22 15.45
CA ARG A 460 32.83 -20.49 16.38
C ARG A 460 32.41 -19.24 17.16
N ASP A 461 33.34 -18.34 17.45
CA ASP A 461 33.03 -17.09 18.14
C ASP A 461 32.15 -16.20 17.26
N TYR A 462 32.46 -16.11 15.95
CA TYR A 462 31.63 -15.41 14.97
C TYR A 462 30.27 -16.07 14.80
N ALA A 463 30.22 -17.41 14.71
CA ALA A 463 28.97 -18.14 14.63
C ALA A 463 28.07 -17.87 15.85
N ILE A 464 28.63 -17.90 17.07
CA ILE A 464 27.90 -17.59 18.30
C ILE A 464 27.39 -16.15 18.29
N ILE A 465 28.23 -15.17 17.91
CA ILE A 465 27.83 -13.77 17.82
C ILE A 465 26.68 -13.63 16.84
N SER A 466 26.80 -14.14 15.62
CA SER A 466 25.75 -14.04 14.61
C SER A 466 24.48 -14.77 15.03
N VAL A 467 24.56 -15.99 15.58
CA VAL A 467 23.39 -16.78 16.00
C VAL A 467 22.63 -16.09 17.13
N ILE A 468 23.31 -15.67 18.20
CA ILE A 468 22.65 -14.99 19.33
C ILE A 468 22.07 -13.65 18.88
N SER A 469 22.79 -12.89 18.05
CA SER A 469 22.34 -11.55 17.65
C SER A 469 21.28 -11.56 16.57
N PHE A 470 21.10 -12.67 15.85
CA PHE A 470 20.07 -12.82 14.82
C PHE A 470 18.87 -13.60 15.32
N LEU A 471 19.07 -14.86 15.72
CA LEU A 471 17.97 -15.79 15.99
C LEU A 471 17.17 -15.37 17.23
N LEU A 472 17.83 -14.89 18.28
CA LEU A 472 17.13 -14.53 19.51
C LEU A 472 16.24 -13.28 19.31
N PRO A 473 16.74 -12.15 18.75
CA PRO A 473 15.88 -11.02 18.41
C PRO A 473 14.77 -11.37 17.44
N LEU A 474 15.08 -12.14 16.38
CA LEU A 474 14.07 -12.56 15.41
C LEU A 474 12.99 -13.41 16.07
N ALA A 475 13.36 -14.46 16.81
CA ALA A 475 12.41 -15.33 17.48
C ALA A 475 11.52 -14.55 18.47
N PHE A 476 12.09 -13.59 19.20
CA PHE A 476 11.34 -12.72 20.10
C PHE A 476 10.29 -11.89 19.34
N VAL A 477 10.70 -11.16 18.30
CA VAL A 477 9.78 -10.33 17.52
C VAL A 477 8.71 -11.18 16.83
N MET A 478 9.09 -12.33 16.27
CA MET A 478 8.16 -13.27 15.63
C MET A 478 7.17 -13.86 16.64
N ALA A 479 7.61 -14.17 17.86
CA ALA A 479 6.74 -14.67 18.92
C ALA A 479 5.72 -13.61 19.34
N VAL A 480 6.16 -12.37 19.59
CA VAL A 480 5.21 -11.27 19.92
C VAL A 480 4.27 -11.01 18.75
N SER A 481 4.79 -10.92 17.53
CA SER A 481 3.99 -10.54 16.37
C SER A 481 3.01 -11.62 15.92
N ARG A 482 3.28 -12.91 16.16
CA ARG A 482 2.46 -14.04 15.66
C ARG A 482 1.69 -14.78 16.74
N LEU A 483 2.19 -14.81 17.97
CA LEU A 483 1.60 -15.61 19.05
C LEU A 483 0.83 -14.76 20.07
N THR A 484 0.87 -13.43 19.95
CA THR A 484 0.23 -12.52 20.91
C THR A 484 -0.61 -11.46 20.18
N PRO A 485 -1.67 -10.92 20.82
CA PRO A 485 -2.45 -9.82 20.26
C PRO A 485 -1.64 -8.52 20.14
N TYR A 486 -0.48 -8.43 20.78
CA TYR A 486 0.42 -7.27 20.66
C TYR A 486 1.16 -7.23 19.32
N GLY A 487 0.98 -8.23 18.46
CA GLY A 487 1.37 -8.12 17.05
C GLY A 487 0.55 -7.09 16.27
N ALA A 488 -0.69 -6.80 16.71
CA ALA A 488 -1.67 -5.97 16.01
C ALA A 488 -1.80 -6.33 14.52
N ARG A 489 -1.65 -7.63 14.20
CA ARG A 489 -1.72 -8.16 12.82
C ARG A 489 -3.15 -8.21 12.29
N GLU A 490 -4.13 -8.16 13.19
CA GLU A 490 -5.54 -8.07 12.88
C GLU A 490 -5.91 -6.72 12.24
N PHE A 491 -5.11 -5.68 12.49
CA PHE A 491 -5.28 -4.37 11.87
C PHE A 491 -4.52 -4.31 10.53
N ASN A 492 -5.19 -3.83 9.49
CA ASN A 492 -4.57 -3.52 8.19
C ASN A 492 -3.54 -2.39 8.33
N LEU A 493 -2.54 -2.44 7.44
CA LEU A 493 -1.49 -1.48 7.25
C LEU A 493 -1.98 -0.09 6.88
N THR A 494 -3.02 0.05 6.06
CA THR A 494 -3.53 1.39 5.66
C THR A 494 -3.99 2.17 6.89
N GLY A 495 -4.83 1.56 7.72
CA GLY A 495 -5.35 2.20 8.93
C GLY A 495 -4.30 2.39 10.04
N THR A 496 -3.18 1.67 9.98
CA THR A 496 -2.03 1.89 10.89
C THR A 496 -0.88 2.68 10.25
N TYR A 497 -1.04 3.17 9.02
CA TYR A 497 0.02 3.79 8.20
C TYR A 497 1.32 2.97 8.14
N GLY A 498 1.22 1.63 8.20
CA GLY A 498 2.38 0.73 8.25
C GLY A 498 3.23 0.86 9.52
N LEU A 499 2.77 1.60 10.54
CA LEU A 499 3.55 1.90 11.75
C LEU A 499 3.93 0.63 12.51
N MET A 500 2.99 -0.33 12.63
CA MET A 500 3.20 -1.57 13.39
C MET A 500 4.38 -2.39 12.90
N PRO A 501 4.38 -2.88 11.64
CA PRO A 501 5.53 -3.63 11.15
C PRO A 501 6.80 -2.76 11.10
N ALA A 502 6.71 -1.47 10.74
CA ALA A 502 7.88 -0.59 10.74
C ALA A 502 8.54 -0.49 12.13
N ALA A 503 7.74 -0.32 13.17
CA ALA A 503 8.19 -0.26 14.56
C ALA A 503 8.81 -1.58 15.04
N HIS A 504 8.19 -2.72 14.72
CA HIS A 504 8.73 -4.04 15.05
C HIS A 504 10.07 -4.28 14.37
N PHE A 505 10.21 -3.90 13.09
CA PHE A 505 11.48 -4.03 12.36
C PHE A 505 12.55 -3.06 12.84
N ALA A 506 12.20 -1.81 13.18
CA ALA A 506 13.13 -0.87 13.76
C ALA A 506 13.65 -1.37 15.12
N SER A 507 12.78 -1.96 15.94
CA SER A 507 13.14 -2.62 17.19
C SER A 507 14.04 -3.82 16.94
N LEU A 508 13.69 -4.66 15.97
CA LEU A 508 14.49 -5.81 15.57
C LEU A 508 15.91 -5.39 15.16
N PHE A 509 16.05 -4.36 14.33
CA PHE A 509 17.34 -3.82 13.93
C PHE A 509 18.19 -3.38 15.13
N ILE A 510 17.61 -2.57 16.03
CA ILE A 510 18.31 -2.10 17.23
C ILE A 510 18.70 -3.27 18.13
N MET A 511 17.81 -4.25 18.31
CA MET A 511 18.09 -5.47 19.06
C MET A 511 19.24 -6.27 18.42
N MET A 512 19.25 -6.44 17.10
CA MET A 512 20.33 -7.16 16.40
C MET A 512 21.67 -6.45 16.57
N VAL A 513 21.72 -5.12 16.41
CA VAL A 513 22.95 -4.33 16.54
C VAL A 513 23.45 -4.35 17.99
N THR A 514 22.59 -4.07 18.96
CA THR A 514 22.97 -4.04 20.38
C THR A 514 23.35 -5.42 20.91
N ALA A 515 22.62 -6.48 20.53
CA ALA A 515 22.97 -7.86 20.86
C ALA A 515 24.31 -8.28 20.22
N ALA A 516 24.58 -7.87 18.98
CA ALA A 516 25.87 -8.12 18.33
C ALA A 516 27.03 -7.44 19.06
N ILE A 517 26.85 -6.18 19.46
CA ILE A 517 27.82 -5.45 20.27
C ILE A 517 28.05 -6.20 21.59
N LEU A 518 27.01 -6.44 22.38
CA LEU A 518 27.12 -7.08 23.70
C LEU A 518 27.75 -8.48 23.62
N THR A 519 27.34 -9.29 22.63
CA THR A 519 27.86 -10.65 22.45
C THR A 519 29.31 -10.63 21.96
N ALA A 520 29.66 -9.74 21.03
CA ALA A 520 31.04 -9.58 20.57
C ALA A 520 31.96 -9.13 21.71
N GLN A 521 31.51 -8.18 22.53
CA GLN A 521 32.24 -7.72 23.71
C GLN A 521 32.45 -8.87 24.71
N TRP A 522 31.41 -9.67 24.97
CA TRP A 522 31.53 -10.85 25.81
C TRP A 522 32.56 -11.86 25.27
N ARG A 523 32.56 -12.13 23.96
CA ARG A 523 33.56 -13.02 23.33
C ARG A 523 34.96 -12.45 23.39
N ILE A 524 35.15 -11.16 23.09
CA ILE A 524 36.46 -10.49 23.14
C ILE A 524 37.01 -10.55 24.56
N ARG A 525 36.21 -10.21 25.58
CA ARG A 525 36.61 -10.30 26.99
C ARG A 525 37.04 -11.72 27.35
N ARG A 526 36.29 -12.74 26.92
CA ARG A 526 36.64 -14.15 27.20
C ARG A 526 37.95 -14.58 26.54
N ARG A 527 38.37 -13.95 25.44
CA ARG A 527 39.55 -14.35 24.65
C ARG A 527 40.78 -13.47 24.86
N ALA A 528 40.61 -12.23 25.28
CA ALA A 528 41.67 -11.22 25.31
C ALA A 528 41.65 -10.31 26.55
N ALA A 529 40.96 -10.72 27.63
CA ALA A 529 40.89 -9.94 28.89
C ALA A 529 42.26 -9.63 29.50
N PHE A 530 43.28 -10.44 29.24
CA PHE A 530 44.64 -10.21 29.74
C PHE A 530 45.31 -8.96 29.17
N PHE A 531 44.89 -8.45 28.01
CA PHE A 531 45.29 -7.13 27.51
C PHE A 531 44.45 -5.98 28.08
N GLY A 532 43.70 -6.25 29.15
CA GLY A 532 42.70 -5.34 29.71
C GLY A 532 41.51 -5.09 28.77
N LEU A 533 41.41 -5.78 27.64
CA LEU A 533 40.30 -5.60 26.69
C LEU A 533 39.00 -6.07 27.34
N GLY A 534 38.08 -5.13 27.56
CA GLY A 534 36.80 -5.36 28.23
C GLY A 534 36.68 -4.82 29.65
N ARG A 535 37.69 -4.13 30.21
CA ARG A 535 37.51 -3.29 31.42
C ARG A 535 36.76 -2.01 31.04
N GLY A 536 35.60 -1.76 31.67
CA GLY A 536 34.75 -0.58 31.41
C GLY A 536 33.66 -0.75 30.33
N TRP A 537 33.43 -1.98 29.85
CA TRP A 537 32.46 -2.35 28.81
C TRP A 537 31.57 -3.50 29.32
N PRO A 538 30.23 -3.49 29.15
CA PRO A 538 29.38 -2.63 28.33
C PRO A 538 28.90 -1.36 29.07
N THR A 539 28.64 -0.28 28.33
CA THR A 539 27.87 0.84 28.88
C THR A 539 26.50 0.32 29.27
N ILE A 540 26.06 0.61 30.51
CA ILE A 540 24.69 0.36 30.99
C ILE A 540 23.67 0.83 29.93
N ILE A 541 23.99 1.90 29.21
CA ILE A 541 23.27 2.44 28.05
C ILE A 541 23.00 1.41 26.95
N THR A 542 23.93 0.52 26.60
CA THR A 542 23.72 -0.51 25.55
C THR A 542 22.73 -1.59 26.01
N TRP A 543 22.77 -1.96 27.29
CA TRP A 543 21.76 -2.85 27.87
C TRP A 543 20.39 -2.17 27.96
N ILE A 544 20.36 -0.89 28.35
CA ILE A 544 19.12 -0.09 28.35
C ILE A 544 18.55 -0.01 26.92
N ALA A 545 19.38 0.21 25.90
CA ALA A 545 18.93 0.25 24.51
C ALA A 545 18.35 -1.10 24.05
N LEU A 546 18.99 -2.22 24.40
CA LEU A 546 18.46 -3.55 24.10
C LEU A 546 17.11 -3.79 24.82
N ALA A 547 17.04 -3.48 26.12
CA ALA A 547 15.82 -3.64 26.91
C ALA A 547 14.68 -2.74 26.42
N ALA A 548 14.98 -1.49 26.06
CA ALA A 548 14.02 -0.56 25.49
C ALA A 548 13.48 -1.06 24.14
N ALA A 549 14.34 -1.55 23.25
CA ALA A 549 13.92 -2.13 21.98
C ALA A 549 13.08 -3.41 22.18
N MET A 550 13.44 -4.26 23.14
CA MET A 550 12.63 -5.44 23.50
C MET A 550 11.26 -5.05 24.05
N LEU A 551 11.19 -4.06 24.93
CA LEU A 551 9.93 -3.61 25.53
C LEU A 551 9.04 -2.89 24.52
N HIS A 552 9.64 -2.17 23.57
CA HIS A 552 8.91 -1.41 22.56
C HIS A 552 8.00 -2.28 21.68
N VAL A 553 8.43 -3.50 21.34
CA VAL A 553 7.66 -4.43 20.47
C VAL A 553 6.26 -4.75 21.04
N PRO A 554 6.10 -5.30 22.25
CA PRO A 554 4.77 -5.53 22.82
C PRO A 554 4.05 -4.23 23.21
N LEU A 555 4.80 -3.19 23.60
CA LEU A 555 4.23 -1.93 24.06
C LEU A 555 3.52 -1.18 22.93
N ILE A 556 4.10 -1.10 21.73
CA ILE A 556 3.45 -0.45 20.59
C ILE A 556 2.16 -1.17 20.18
N GLY A 557 2.17 -2.51 20.19
CA GLY A 557 0.96 -3.30 19.97
C GLY A 557 -0.12 -3.02 21.02
N TRP A 558 0.25 -3.04 22.30
CA TRP A 558 -0.68 -2.69 23.38
C TRP A 558 -1.27 -1.29 23.20
N TYR A 559 -0.46 -0.31 22.81
CA TYR A 559 -0.93 1.06 22.55
C TYR A 559 -1.90 1.13 21.36
N VAL A 560 -1.60 0.47 20.24
CA VAL A 560 -2.52 0.42 19.09
C VAL A 560 -3.85 -0.23 19.45
N THR A 561 -3.85 -1.23 20.34
CA THR A 561 -5.11 -1.84 20.80
C THR A 561 -5.96 -0.94 21.72
N ARG A 562 -5.40 0.14 22.30
CA ARG A 562 -6.06 0.95 23.34
C ARG A 562 -6.26 2.43 23.01
N GLU A 563 -5.39 3.04 22.21
CA GLU A 563 -5.38 4.49 21.98
C GLU A 563 -5.50 4.86 20.49
N THR A 564 -5.71 6.16 20.20
CA THR A 564 -5.69 6.70 18.84
C THR A 564 -4.25 6.77 18.30
N LEU A 565 -4.06 6.48 17.01
CA LEU A 565 -2.75 6.40 16.35
C LEU A 565 -1.83 7.61 16.57
N ASP A 566 -2.38 8.82 16.65
CA ASP A 566 -1.61 10.06 16.86
C ASP A 566 -0.82 10.08 18.17
N ARG A 567 -1.31 9.38 19.20
CA ARG A 567 -0.60 9.24 20.49
C ARG A 567 0.45 8.15 20.43
N VAL A 568 0.22 7.11 19.63
CA VAL A 568 1.14 5.98 19.46
C VAL A 568 2.47 6.47 18.88
N THR A 569 2.47 7.30 17.85
CA THR A 569 3.69 7.86 17.24
C THR A 569 4.46 8.76 18.22
N LEU A 570 3.76 9.58 19.00
CA LEU A 570 4.37 10.49 19.98
C LEU A 570 5.15 9.76 21.07
N TYR A 571 4.67 8.60 21.53
CA TYR A 571 5.30 7.84 22.63
C TYR A 571 6.23 6.71 22.17
N SER A 572 5.93 6.05 21.05
CA SER A 572 6.74 4.93 20.54
C SER A 572 8.13 5.38 20.05
N ILE A 573 8.18 6.47 19.29
CA ILE A 573 9.40 6.97 18.67
C ILE A 573 10.47 7.36 19.72
N PRO A 574 10.17 8.11 20.79
CA PRO A 574 11.16 8.45 21.81
C PRO A 574 11.67 7.24 22.60
N ILE A 575 10.78 6.29 22.96
CA ILE A 575 11.13 5.08 23.71
C ILE A 575 12.15 4.23 22.93
N LEU A 576 12.00 4.17 21.60
CA LEU A 576 12.89 3.43 20.72
C LEU A 576 14.18 4.21 20.39
N LEU A 577 14.05 5.45 19.90
CA LEU A 577 15.16 6.18 19.31
C LEU A 577 16.12 6.77 20.34
N VAL A 578 15.63 7.29 21.46
CA VAL A 578 16.48 8.02 22.41
C VAL A 578 17.56 7.12 23.03
N PRO A 579 17.24 5.94 23.59
CA PRO A 579 18.26 5.05 24.15
C PRO A 579 19.20 4.48 23.07
N GLY A 580 18.65 4.13 21.90
CA GLY A 580 19.42 3.59 20.77
C GLY A 580 20.43 4.60 20.22
N LEU A 581 20.00 5.82 19.96
CA LEU A 581 20.86 6.91 19.49
C LEU A 581 21.91 7.28 20.54
N ILE A 582 21.52 7.42 21.81
CA ILE A 582 22.49 7.71 22.89
C ILE A 582 23.52 6.57 23.00
N SER A 583 23.12 5.31 22.85
CA SER A 583 24.04 4.17 22.83
C SER A 583 25.04 4.27 21.68
N LEU A 584 24.55 4.48 20.44
CA LEU A 584 25.40 4.59 19.26
C LEU A 584 26.35 5.80 19.33
N VAL A 585 25.84 6.96 19.75
CA VAL A 585 26.64 8.18 19.97
C VAL A 585 27.69 7.94 21.06
N SER A 586 27.32 7.29 22.17
CA SER A 586 28.27 6.97 23.25
C SER A 586 29.39 6.05 22.78
N VAL A 587 29.10 5.08 21.91
CA VAL A 587 30.11 4.20 21.30
C VAL A 587 31.02 5.00 20.36
N ALA A 588 30.46 5.84 19.48
CA ALA A 588 31.21 6.64 18.51
C ALA A 588 32.09 7.73 19.14
N PHE A 589 31.63 8.41 20.19
CA PHE A 589 32.43 9.41 20.91
C PHE A 589 33.59 8.74 21.67
N ARG A 590 33.35 7.61 22.34
CA ARG A 590 34.40 6.89 23.07
C ARG A 590 35.44 6.27 22.14
N SER A 591 35.09 5.94 20.90
CA SER A 591 36.05 5.42 19.93
C SER A 591 37.01 6.48 19.40
N SER A 592 36.61 7.77 19.42
CA SER A 592 37.42 8.87 18.89
C SER A 592 38.30 9.55 19.94
N PHE A 593 37.89 9.56 21.22
CA PHE A 593 38.56 10.31 22.30
C PHE A 593 39.05 9.43 23.48
N GLY A 594 39.06 8.11 23.32
CA GLY A 594 39.48 7.18 24.38
C GLY A 594 40.99 6.99 24.53
N SER A 595 41.40 6.38 25.65
CA SER A 595 42.77 5.87 25.88
C SER A 595 43.20 4.89 24.78
N PHE A 596 44.50 4.59 24.67
CA PHE A 596 45.01 3.59 23.72
C PHE A 596 44.21 2.27 23.80
N GLN A 597 44.01 1.76 25.02
CA GLN A 597 43.23 0.55 25.30
C GLN A 597 41.77 0.66 24.84
N GLY A 598 41.13 1.82 25.05
CA GLY A 598 39.76 2.08 24.59
C GLY A 598 39.64 2.11 23.07
N ARG A 599 40.59 2.77 22.38
CA ARG A 599 40.64 2.81 20.91
C ARG A 599 40.95 1.44 20.30
N LEU A 600 41.86 0.69 20.92
CA LEU A 600 42.21 -0.67 20.51
C LEU A 600 41.03 -1.64 20.70
N GLY A 601 40.33 -1.56 21.83
CA GLY A 601 39.12 -2.36 22.07
C GLY A 601 38.00 -2.07 21.08
N ASN A 602 37.81 -0.80 20.72
CA ASN A 602 36.87 -0.40 19.67
C ASN A 602 37.26 -0.95 18.29
N ASP A 603 38.53 -0.85 17.89
CA ASP A 603 39.00 -1.40 16.60
C ASP A 603 38.79 -2.92 16.52
N VAL A 604 39.12 -3.65 17.60
CA VAL A 604 38.87 -5.10 17.67
C VAL A 604 37.37 -5.39 17.59
N LEU A 605 36.51 -4.65 18.30
CA LEU A 605 35.06 -4.82 18.22
C LEU A 605 34.56 -4.63 16.79
N VAL A 606 34.93 -3.53 16.14
CA VAL A 606 34.54 -3.18 14.76
C VAL A 606 34.90 -4.31 13.80
N ARG A 607 36.13 -4.84 13.87
CA ARG A 607 36.60 -5.95 13.04
C ARG A 607 35.86 -7.26 13.27
N VAL A 608 35.27 -7.44 14.46
CA VAL A 608 34.44 -8.60 14.78
C VAL A 608 33.02 -8.42 14.29
N LEU A 609 32.47 -7.20 14.42
CA LEU A 609 31.10 -6.88 14.02
C LEU A 609 30.90 -6.92 12.50
N VAL A 610 31.82 -6.41 11.70
CA VAL A 610 31.69 -6.39 10.21
C VAL A 610 31.37 -7.78 9.62
N PRO A 611 32.18 -8.84 9.85
CA PRO A 611 31.84 -10.18 9.36
C PRO A 611 30.62 -10.77 10.07
N SER A 612 30.34 -10.39 11.32
CA SER A 612 29.14 -10.85 12.02
C SER A 612 27.87 -10.30 11.38
N PHE A 613 27.86 -9.02 11.00
CA PHE A 613 26.77 -8.39 10.24
C PHE A 613 26.62 -9.03 8.86
N GLY A 614 27.71 -9.31 8.16
CA GLY A 614 27.65 -10.06 6.89
C GLY A 614 26.97 -11.43 7.03
N LEU A 615 27.28 -12.17 8.11
CA LEU A 615 26.61 -13.46 8.40
C LEU A 615 25.13 -13.27 8.77
N ILE A 616 24.78 -12.24 9.54
CA ILE A 616 23.38 -11.92 9.88
C ILE A 616 22.61 -11.56 8.60
N MET A 617 23.19 -10.75 7.71
CA MET A 617 22.60 -10.38 6.42
C MET A 617 22.30 -11.61 5.56
N ILE A 618 23.21 -12.60 5.51
CA ILE A 618 22.94 -13.88 4.83
C ILE A 618 21.82 -14.65 5.53
N GLY A 619 21.82 -14.68 6.86
CA GLY A 619 20.79 -15.36 7.66
C GLY A 619 19.38 -14.77 7.51
N ILE A 620 19.27 -13.50 7.11
CA ILE A 620 17.99 -12.83 6.85
C ILE A 620 17.38 -13.23 5.50
N LEU A 621 18.18 -13.64 4.51
CA LEU A 621 17.69 -13.93 3.15
C LEU A 621 16.58 -14.98 3.07
N PRO A 622 16.62 -16.10 3.83
CA PRO A 622 15.53 -17.07 3.84
C PRO A 622 14.18 -16.50 4.32
N LEU A 623 14.16 -15.34 4.99
CA LEU A 623 12.92 -14.70 5.41
C LEU A 623 12.12 -14.14 4.22
N LEU A 624 12.76 -13.80 3.10
CA LEU A 624 12.09 -13.29 1.90
C LEU A 624 11.13 -14.32 1.30
N PRO A 625 11.58 -15.54 0.90
CA PRO A 625 10.66 -16.55 0.38
C PRO A 625 9.69 -17.06 1.45
N LEU A 626 10.05 -17.00 2.74
CA LEU A 626 9.14 -17.35 3.83
C LEU A 626 7.96 -16.37 3.93
N PHE A 627 8.22 -15.06 3.91
CA PHE A 627 7.18 -14.05 3.94
C PHE A 627 6.39 -14.01 2.63
N GLU A 628 7.01 -14.30 1.49
CA GLU A 628 6.30 -14.48 0.22
C GLU A 628 5.36 -15.69 0.25
N ALA A 629 5.78 -16.81 0.85
CA ALA A 629 4.92 -17.98 1.04
C ALA A 629 3.75 -17.68 1.99
N GLU A 630 4.02 -16.96 3.10
CA GLU A 630 2.98 -16.51 4.03
C GLU A 630 1.99 -15.54 3.38
N GLU A 631 2.49 -14.56 2.62
CA GLU A 631 1.70 -13.61 1.83
C GLU A 631 0.77 -14.37 0.87
N ASN A 632 1.31 -15.28 0.06
CA ASN A 632 0.54 -16.08 -0.88
C ASN A 632 -0.48 -17.00 -0.21
N TYR A 633 -0.14 -17.57 0.96
CA TYR A 633 -1.05 -18.41 1.72
C TYR A 633 -2.28 -17.62 2.19
N TRP A 634 -2.08 -16.47 2.82
CA TRP A 634 -3.19 -15.65 3.32
C TRP A 634 -3.98 -15.00 2.20
N PHE A 635 -3.31 -14.54 1.14
CA PHE A 635 -3.97 -13.96 -0.03
C PHE A 635 -4.90 -14.95 -0.74
N ARG A 636 -4.58 -16.25 -0.76
CA ARG A 636 -5.49 -17.27 -1.32
C ARG A 636 -6.74 -17.50 -0.46
N GLN A 637 -6.69 -17.15 0.81
CA GLN A 637 -7.82 -17.25 1.74
C GLN A 637 -8.65 -15.98 1.79
N ASP A 638 -8.13 -14.89 1.24
CA ASP A 638 -8.81 -13.61 1.15
C ASP A 638 -10.00 -13.70 0.19
N ARG A 639 -11.21 -13.71 0.76
CA ARG A 639 -12.49 -13.64 0.03
C ARG A 639 -13.07 -12.22 0.02
N PHE A 640 -12.38 -11.27 0.66
CA PHE A 640 -12.83 -9.91 0.86
C PHE A 640 -12.34 -8.99 -0.26
N VAL A 641 -11.06 -9.13 -0.67
CA VAL A 641 -10.39 -8.24 -1.64
C VAL A 641 -10.51 -8.70 -3.09
N VAL A 642 -10.61 -10.00 -3.36
CA VAL A 642 -10.72 -10.50 -4.74
C VAL A 642 -11.85 -11.50 -4.86
N ASN A 643 -12.97 -11.04 -5.41
CA ASN A 643 -14.06 -11.89 -5.83
C ASN A 643 -13.73 -12.53 -7.18
N LEU A 644 -13.44 -13.83 -7.18
CA LEU A 644 -13.20 -14.59 -8.41
C LEU A 644 -14.51 -15.08 -9.05
N GLU A 645 -15.63 -15.01 -8.34
CA GLU A 645 -16.92 -15.52 -8.78
C GLU A 645 -17.74 -14.46 -9.53
N ASP A 646 -17.60 -13.18 -9.16
CA ASP A 646 -18.23 -12.05 -9.85
C ASP A 646 -17.20 -11.02 -10.30
N PRO A 647 -16.75 -11.06 -11.57
CA PRO A 647 -15.73 -10.14 -12.07
C PRO A 647 -16.18 -8.68 -12.11
N VAL A 648 -17.49 -8.40 -12.02
CA VAL A 648 -18.04 -7.03 -11.97
C VAL A 648 -17.74 -6.36 -10.63
N PHE A 649 -17.62 -7.17 -9.58
CA PHE A 649 -17.32 -6.71 -8.24
C PHE A 649 -16.04 -7.36 -7.76
N PRO A 650 -14.87 -6.82 -8.10
CA PRO A 650 -13.62 -7.37 -7.58
C PRO A 650 -13.61 -7.42 -6.05
N PHE A 651 -14.44 -6.63 -5.36
CA PHE A 651 -14.60 -6.65 -3.91
C PHE A 651 -15.97 -7.22 -3.48
N THR A 652 -15.96 -8.37 -2.80
CA THR A 652 -17.18 -9.08 -2.35
C THR A 652 -18.05 -8.25 -1.41
N TYR A 653 -17.41 -7.48 -0.51
CA TYR A 653 -18.16 -6.63 0.41
C TYR A 653 -18.79 -5.42 -0.29
N GLU A 654 -18.10 -4.83 -1.26
CA GLU A 654 -18.66 -3.73 -2.07
C GLU A 654 -19.92 -4.19 -2.81
N LYS A 655 -19.93 -5.42 -3.33
CA LYS A 655 -21.13 -6.05 -3.92
C LYS A 655 -22.30 -6.04 -2.96
N ALA A 656 -22.13 -6.60 -1.77
CA ALA A 656 -23.20 -6.69 -0.78
C ALA A 656 -23.72 -5.31 -0.34
N VAL A 657 -22.82 -4.32 -0.23
CA VAL A 657 -23.22 -2.94 0.05
C VAL A 657 -23.98 -2.32 -1.13
N ALA A 658 -23.53 -2.51 -2.36
CA ALA A 658 -24.19 -1.97 -3.55
C ALA A 658 -25.60 -2.56 -3.73
N GLU A 659 -25.76 -3.87 -3.54
CA GLU A 659 -27.06 -4.54 -3.56
C GLU A 659 -28.01 -3.95 -2.50
N ARG A 660 -27.53 -3.83 -1.25
CA ARG A 660 -28.32 -3.23 -0.16
C ARG A 660 -28.64 -1.75 -0.42
N PHE A 661 -27.71 -1.01 -0.99
CA PHE A 661 -27.88 0.40 -1.33
C PHE A 661 -28.97 0.60 -2.39
N ASN A 662 -28.95 -0.20 -3.45
CA ASN A 662 -29.95 -0.14 -4.51
C ASN A 662 -31.34 -0.57 -4.00
N GLU A 663 -31.40 -1.59 -3.12
CA GLU A 663 -32.64 -2.00 -2.48
C GLU A 663 -33.24 -0.90 -1.59
N GLU A 664 -32.41 -0.21 -0.80
CA GLU A 664 -32.87 0.91 0.02
C GLU A 664 -33.38 2.10 -0.81
N ILE A 665 -32.81 2.35 -2.00
CA ILE A 665 -33.34 3.36 -2.94
C ILE A 665 -34.67 2.91 -3.53
N ARG A 666 -34.80 1.64 -3.91
CA ARG A 666 -36.04 1.08 -4.46
C ARG A 666 -37.19 1.18 -3.46
N GLN A 667 -36.96 0.74 -2.22
CA GLN A 667 -37.96 0.83 -1.14
C GLN A 667 -38.43 2.27 -0.92
N MET A 668 -37.51 3.23 -0.89
CA MET A 668 -37.84 4.65 -0.74
C MET A 668 -38.79 5.16 -1.85
N LEU A 669 -38.58 4.72 -3.10
CA LEU A 669 -39.41 5.15 -4.23
C LEU A 669 -40.76 4.43 -4.30
N GLU A 670 -40.91 3.26 -3.67
CA GLU A 670 -42.16 2.48 -3.65
C GLU A 670 -43.09 2.88 -2.50
N THR A 671 -42.56 3.36 -1.37
CA THR A 671 -43.35 3.79 -0.21
C THR A 671 -43.98 5.19 -0.32
N GLU A 672 -43.61 5.98 -1.34
CA GLU A 672 -43.94 7.41 -1.51
C GLU A 672 -44.61 7.70 -2.86
#